data_AF-A0A3S9P6B4-F1
#
_entry.id   AF-A0A3S9P6B4-F1
#
_cell.length_a   1.000
_cell.length_b   1.000
_cell.length_c   1.000
_cell.angle_alpha   90.00
_cell.angle_beta   90.00
_cell.angle_gamma   90.00
#
_symmetry.space_group_name_H-M   'P 1'
#
loop_
_entity.id
_entity.type
_entity.pdbx_description
1 polymer ?
#
loop_
_entity_poly.entity_id
_entity_poly.type
_entity_poly.pdbx_seq_one_letter_code
_entity_poly.pdbx_strand_id
1 'polypeptide(L)'
;MHRKMNNFILKYCLLSMIVLSFGCHKSEKEEVVLKGDLSIVITKKSSLINVLASRSVDVANYHVQIISSNKKVVKEYNNLSEVPSSITLNEGIYTIAVVSTKNQQAAIFDAPYYEGKETIKVKANKHTDALITCGLIQTKISIGYTEQVKSAFKKMNVTVSNKGGSLVFDKDESRAGYFKLSNDSTLTLLLSVENLKGKTFTKSLKLEHVKPREYYHVVFDLEGSGGSSNLKIEVDERTTDKKWDFAMPVNVENIPVISSSTFDFDNPPSFRIGDGIQAVISVSTKSTLKSLVIHVNSSFLRLQGLPESFDIVNMTPSVANVLTSLGVIITTTHDEKVIDLSELSKKLPIENNGLTKHELKIIATNSEDIGYEKKVLFNVVPLADIAVTVAVDPWAKFAKLSGSFAGGDATNPTFQYRELNGSWITINDNMNVVGDLYNYKLEGLTPATDYEFRAYRADDVTGSSMLFTTEAEIGIDFLDFKTWTSNGKYSLPGNNLSSTPWGSGDKGATELAIPAYLKTIQPMPSLNAVEYARLESKPAPFGFKAAGSLFLGTVHGSGISDVAINFGIPFTSRPTKFKFKYRYDPKQYEGKTDEFDAYILLQVRQGETRYRLGTAWLRSNKKETNWVEVELPIIYGDDPNFAGYMQPKSNFAENRENGFYTQTTTKPTDLIMVFSSSAHGADKSSAAVGTTFDIKDVEILY
;
A
#
# COMPACT_ATOMS: atom_id res chain seq x y z
N MET A 1 -55.63 59.27 86.26
CA MET A 1 -56.28 58.26 87.14
C MET A 1 -57.38 57.63 86.30
N HIS A 2 -57.47 56.34 86.04
CA HIS A 2 -57.05 55.16 86.77
C HIS A 2 -57.15 53.97 85.79
N ARG A 3 -56.34 52.93 85.90
CA ARG A 3 -55.18 52.71 86.77
C ARG A 3 -54.58 51.40 86.28
N LYS A 4 -53.25 51.39 86.15
CA LYS A 4 -52.38 50.26 86.50
C LYS A 4 -53.11 48.97 86.92
N MET A 5 -53.31 48.08 85.97
CA MET A 5 -53.22 46.63 86.16
C MET A 5 -53.26 45.97 84.78
N ASN A 6 -52.07 45.66 84.24
CA ASN A 6 -51.78 44.47 83.43
C ASN A 6 -50.34 44.48 82.91
N ASN A 7 -49.39 44.84 83.78
CA ASN A 7 -47.96 44.93 83.44
C ASN A 7 -47.16 43.69 83.91
N PHE A 8 -47.72 42.48 83.80
CA PHE A 8 -46.99 41.25 84.17
C PHE A 8 -47.18 40.02 83.25
N ILE A 9 -47.87 40.13 82.11
CA ILE A 9 -48.00 39.02 81.13
C ILE A 9 -47.55 39.40 79.70
N LEU A 10 -47.15 40.66 79.45
CA LEU A 10 -46.69 41.12 78.13
C LEU A 10 -45.15 41.12 77.94
N LYS A 11 -44.39 40.41 78.80
CA LYS A 11 -42.92 40.30 78.72
C LYS A 11 -42.38 38.90 78.39
N TYR A 12 -43.25 37.91 78.16
CA TYR A 12 -42.82 36.54 77.83
C TYR A 12 -43.49 35.92 76.58
N CYS A 13 -44.05 36.75 75.68
CA CYS A 13 -44.44 36.33 74.33
C CYS A 13 -43.75 37.12 73.19
N LEU A 14 -42.81 38.01 73.54
CA LEU A 14 -42.00 38.79 72.60
C LEU A 14 -40.59 38.19 72.39
N LEU A 15 -40.46 36.87 72.57
CA LEU A 15 -39.25 36.08 72.33
C LEU A 15 -39.53 34.78 71.55
N SER A 16 -40.53 34.80 70.66
CA SER A 16 -40.88 33.67 69.78
C SER A 16 -41.24 34.09 68.33
N MET A 17 -41.09 35.37 67.99
CA MET A 17 -41.35 35.88 66.63
C MET A 17 -40.25 36.85 66.19
N ILE A 18 -39.00 36.42 66.34
CA ILE A 18 -37.80 37.03 65.73
C ILE A 18 -37.16 35.96 64.83
N VAL A 19 -37.93 35.47 63.86
CA VAL A 19 -37.46 34.87 62.63
C VAL A 19 -38.48 35.30 61.59
N LEU A 20 -38.04 36.05 60.57
CA LEU A 20 -38.78 36.70 59.47
C LEU A 20 -38.85 38.24 59.59
N SER A 21 -38.23 38.89 58.60
CA SER A 21 -38.23 40.32 58.26
C SER A 21 -37.22 41.28 58.92
N PHE A 22 -35.92 41.06 58.64
CA PHE A 22 -35.05 42.14 58.17
C PHE A 22 -34.47 41.73 56.81
N GLY A 23 -35.23 42.04 55.75
CA GLY A 23 -34.69 42.10 54.40
C GLY A 23 -33.78 43.32 54.30
N CYS A 24 -32.49 43.11 54.55
CA CYS A 24 -31.45 43.97 54.01
C CYS A 24 -30.73 43.15 52.94
N HIS A 25 -31.00 43.53 51.69
CA HIS A 25 -30.48 42.94 50.47
C HIS A 25 -28.94 43.08 50.48
N LYS A 26 -28.23 42.03 50.88
CA LYS A 26 -26.82 41.89 50.55
C LYS A 26 -26.78 40.97 49.34
N SER A 27 -26.75 41.59 48.16
CA SER A 27 -26.49 40.88 46.91
C SER A 27 -25.13 40.19 47.05
N GLU A 28 -25.13 38.89 47.29
CA GLU A 28 -24.05 38.07 46.73
C GLU A 28 -24.18 38.25 45.23
N LYS A 29 -23.25 39.03 44.67
CA LYS A 29 -23.05 39.09 43.24
C LYS A 29 -22.75 37.67 42.80
N GLU A 30 -23.75 36.96 42.29
CA GLU A 30 -23.49 35.91 41.31
C GLU A 30 -22.70 36.60 40.20
N GLU A 31 -21.40 36.32 40.17
CA GLU A 31 -20.57 36.70 39.04
C GLU A 31 -21.21 36.02 37.82
N VAL A 32 -21.83 36.82 36.96
CA VAL A 32 -22.40 36.32 35.71
C VAL A 32 -21.23 35.82 34.87
N VAL A 33 -20.94 34.53 34.97
CA VAL A 33 -19.89 33.88 34.18
C VAL A 33 -20.42 33.76 32.76
N LEU A 34 -20.10 34.75 31.93
CA LEU A 34 -20.46 34.77 30.53
C LEU A 34 -19.68 33.68 29.78
N LYS A 35 -20.40 32.84 29.02
CA LYS A 35 -19.85 31.70 28.28
C LYS A 35 -19.97 31.91 26.77
N GLY A 36 -19.04 31.34 26.00
CA GLY A 36 -19.04 31.30 24.54
C GLY A 36 -18.67 29.91 24.02
N ASP A 37 -18.90 29.67 22.74
CA ASP A 37 -18.71 28.37 22.09
C ASP A 37 -17.50 28.37 21.16
N LEU A 38 -16.72 27.29 21.22
CA LEU A 38 -15.50 27.09 20.46
C LEU A 38 -15.58 25.82 19.59
N SER A 39 -15.30 25.95 18.30
CA SER A 39 -15.06 24.82 17.39
C SER A 39 -13.59 24.78 16.93
N ILE A 40 -13.05 23.57 16.81
CA ILE A 40 -11.63 23.33 16.51
C ILE A 40 -11.51 22.70 15.14
N VAL A 41 -10.78 23.35 14.23
CA VAL A 41 -10.43 22.83 12.90
C VAL A 41 -8.92 22.67 12.82
N ILE A 42 -8.44 21.49 12.43
CA ILE A 42 -7.01 21.21 12.34
C ILE A 42 -6.59 21.08 10.87
N THR A 43 -5.57 21.84 10.48
CA THR A 43 -4.98 21.79 9.14
C THR A 43 -3.54 21.29 9.19
N LYS A 44 -3.13 20.56 8.16
CA LYS A 44 -1.76 20.03 8.03
C LYS A 44 -0.93 20.98 7.17
N LYS A 45 0.27 21.34 7.62
CA LYS A 45 1.30 21.93 6.76
C LYS A 45 2.47 20.97 6.63
N SER A 46 2.35 20.02 5.70
CA SER A 46 3.41 19.08 5.33
C SER A 46 3.70 19.14 3.83
N SER A 47 3.97 20.33 3.30
CA SER A 47 4.69 20.44 2.04
C SER A 47 6.17 20.40 2.39
N LEU A 48 6.88 19.34 2.00
CA LEU A 48 8.30 19.32 1.60
C LEU A 48 8.72 17.86 1.25
N ILE A 49 8.83 17.63 -0.07
CA ILE A 49 9.55 16.56 -0.79
C ILE A 49 8.85 15.19 -0.94
N ASN A 50 8.45 14.90 -2.18
CA ASN A 50 8.00 13.59 -2.67
C ASN A 50 9.14 12.57 -2.55
N VAL A 51 9.02 11.61 -1.64
CA VAL A 51 9.77 10.35 -1.68
C VAL A 51 8.75 9.23 -1.47
N LEU A 52 8.84 8.23 -2.33
CA LEU A 52 7.98 7.06 -2.46
C LEU A 52 7.58 6.45 -1.10
N ALA A 53 6.25 6.42 -0.84
CA ALA A 53 5.56 5.79 0.30
C ALA A 53 5.97 6.30 1.71
N SER A 54 5.12 6.50 2.71
CA SER A 54 3.81 5.95 3.05
C SER A 54 3.20 6.78 4.20
N ARG A 55 1.89 6.59 4.42
CA ARG A 55 1.04 7.08 5.52
C ARG A 55 0.48 8.49 5.37
N SER A 56 -0.79 8.54 4.96
CA SER A 56 -1.73 9.56 5.45
C SER A 56 -1.64 9.59 6.98
N VAL A 57 -1.28 10.74 7.54
CA VAL A 57 -1.19 10.89 9.00
C VAL A 57 -2.60 10.99 9.54
N ASP A 58 -3.04 9.98 10.29
CA ASP A 58 -4.32 9.98 10.99
C ASP A 58 -4.26 10.97 12.17
N VAL A 59 -4.92 12.12 12.02
CA VAL A 59 -5.00 13.15 13.06
C VAL A 59 -6.04 12.81 14.13
N ALA A 60 -6.88 11.78 13.93
CA ALA A 60 -7.89 11.39 14.91
C ALA A 60 -7.29 11.07 16.28
N ASN A 61 -6.07 10.52 16.31
CA ASN A 61 -5.36 10.13 17.52
C ASN A 61 -4.50 11.26 18.12
N TYR A 62 -4.63 12.50 17.64
CA TYR A 62 -3.84 13.61 18.17
C TYR A 62 -4.37 14.05 19.52
N HIS A 63 -3.46 14.31 20.44
CA HIS A 63 -3.78 14.79 21.76
C HIS A 63 -4.06 16.30 21.75
N VAL A 64 -5.14 16.73 22.41
CA VAL A 64 -5.58 18.14 22.44
C VAL A 64 -5.67 18.64 23.88
N GLN A 65 -5.05 19.79 24.15
CA GLN A 65 -5.19 20.53 25.40
C GLN A 65 -5.70 21.95 25.15
N ILE A 66 -6.64 22.39 25.98
CA ILE A 66 -7.11 23.78 26.03
C ILE A 66 -6.61 24.39 27.32
N ILE A 67 -5.82 25.45 27.20
CA ILE A 67 -5.08 26.06 28.31
C ILE A 67 -5.57 27.50 28.46
N SER A 68 -6.01 27.90 29.65
CA SER A 68 -6.38 29.29 29.92
C SER A 68 -5.16 30.20 30.06
N SER A 69 -5.36 31.52 29.95
CA SER A 69 -4.29 32.53 30.07
C SER A 69 -3.44 32.44 31.36
N ASN A 70 -3.98 31.88 32.44
CA ASN A 70 -3.26 31.60 33.69
C ASN A 70 -2.46 30.27 33.66
N LYS A 71 -2.25 29.67 32.47
CA LYS A 71 -1.54 28.40 32.23
C LYS A 71 -2.19 27.15 32.84
N LYS A 72 -3.46 27.22 33.25
CA LYS A 72 -4.22 26.05 33.72
C LYS A 72 -4.81 25.29 32.53
N VAL A 73 -4.61 23.97 32.48
CA VAL A 73 -5.34 23.09 31.53
C VAL A 73 -6.80 23.06 31.97
N VAL A 74 -7.69 23.58 31.13
CA VAL A 74 -9.14 23.65 31.42
C VAL A 74 -9.89 22.47 30.82
N LYS A 75 -9.41 21.92 29.70
CA LYS A 75 -9.90 20.67 29.08
C LYS A 75 -8.74 19.95 28.41
N GLU A 76 -8.84 18.63 28.39
CA GLU A 76 -7.85 17.73 27.80
C GLU A 76 -8.56 16.54 27.15
N TYR A 77 -8.16 16.18 25.94
CA TYR A 77 -8.71 15.07 25.16
C TYR A 77 -7.58 14.18 24.68
N ASN A 78 -7.68 12.87 24.89
CA ASN A 78 -6.59 11.96 24.49
C ASN A 78 -6.47 11.86 22.98
N ASN A 79 -7.60 11.92 22.28
CA ASN A 79 -7.71 11.85 20.84
C ASN A 79 -8.54 13.03 20.30
N LEU A 80 -8.19 13.54 19.12
CA LEU A 80 -8.93 14.59 18.43
C LEU A 80 -10.36 14.15 18.13
N SER A 81 -10.57 12.86 17.86
CA SER A 81 -11.90 12.28 17.65
C SER A 81 -12.82 12.36 18.87
N GLU A 82 -12.27 12.56 20.08
CA GLU A 82 -13.03 12.74 21.33
C GLU A 82 -13.45 14.21 21.55
N VAL A 83 -12.90 15.15 20.77
CA VAL A 83 -13.22 16.57 20.86
C VAL A 83 -14.63 16.78 20.31
N PRO A 84 -15.59 17.26 21.11
CA PRO A 84 -16.95 17.49 20.63
C PRO A 84 -16.97 18.64 19.60
N SER A 85 -18.00 18.66 18.75
CA SER A 85 -18.15 19.66 17.69
C SER A 85 -18.20 21.10 18.18
N SER A 86 -18.61 21.32 19.43
CA SER A 86 -18.55 22.60 20.13
C SER A 86 -18.15 22.43 21.59
N ILE A 87 -17.29 23.31 22.08
CA ILE A 87 -16.80 23.35 23.46
C ILE A 87 -17.19 24.68 24.07
N THR A 88 -18.09 24.65 25.05
CA THR A 88 -18.42 25.84 25.83
C THR A 88 -17.31 26.16 26.83
N LEU A 89 -16.81 27.41 26.79
CA LEU A 89 -15.79 27.97 27.67
C LEU A 89 -16.25 29.32 28.23
N ASN A 90 -15.68 29.76 29.35
CA ASN A 90 -15.93 31.11 29.85
C ASN A 90 -15.30 32.15 28.90
N GLU A 91 -15.80 33.38 28.90
CA GLU A 91 -15.15 34.46 28.16
C GLU A 91 -13.69 34.62 28.63
N GLY A 92 -12.75 34.63 27.69
CA GLY A 92 -11.34 34.62 28.02
C GLY A 92 -10.42 34.33 26.84
N ILE A 93 -9.12 34.33 27.12
CA ILE A 93 -8.07 33.96 26.16
C ILE A 93 -7.61 32.55 26.47
N TYR A 94 -7.57 31.71 25.43
CA TYR A 94 -7.17 30.32 25.51
C TYR A 94 -6.10 29.99 24.47
N THR A 95 -5.15 29.14 24.84
CA THR A 95 -4.22 28.51 23.92
C THR A 95 -4.65 27.06 23.72
N ILE A 96 -4.88 26.66 22.47
CA ILE A 96 -5.17 25.29 22.10
C ILE A 96 -3.86 24.67 21.61
N ALA A 97 -3.43 23.59 22.25
CA ALA A 97 -2.22 22.87 21.90
C ALA A 97 -2.59 21.46 21.42
N VAL A 98 -2.03 21.07 20.27
CA VAL A 98 -2.28 19.78 19.64
C VAL A 98 -0.94 19.10 19.37
N VAL A 99 -0.82 17.84 19.76
CA VAL A 99 0.40 17.04 19.57
C VAL A 99 0.05 15.62 19.08
N SER A 100 0.90 15.03 18.24
CA SER A 100 0.63 13.69 17.68
C SER A 100 0.77 12.54 18.69
N THR A 101 1.47 12.75 19.80
CA THR A 101 1.55 11.81 20.93
C THR A 101 1.94 12.56 22.21
N LYS A 102 1.53 12.06 23.39
CA LYS A 102 1.97 12.61 24.68
C LYS A 102 3.43 12.32 24.99
N ASN A 103 3.92 11.17 24.52
CA ASN A 103 5.22 10.64 24.88
C ASN A 103 6.21 10.88 23.74
N GLN A 104 6.58 12.14 23.53
CA GLN A 104 7.60 12.50 22.55
C GLN A 104 8.95 11.91 22.97
N GLN A 105 9.48 11.01 22.15
CA GLN A 105 10.85 10.52 22.30
C GLN A 105 11.83 11.50 21.64
N ALA A 106 13.02 11.62 22.23
CA ALA A 106 14.03 12.54 21.72
C ALA A 106 14.67 12.07 20.40
N ALA A 107 14.70 10.75 20.17
CA ALA A 107 15.14 10.15 18.92
C ALA A 107 14.34 8.87 18.67
N ILE A 108 13.77 8.70 17.47
CA ILE A 108 12.95 7.53 17.13
C ILE A 108 12.92 7.27 15.61
N PHE A 109 12.87 6.00 15.19
CA PHE A 109 12.68 5.62 13.79
C PHE A 109 11.21 5.69 13.37
N ASP A 110 10.95 6.13 12.14
CA ASP A 110 9.63 6.09 11.46
C ASP A 110 8.43 6.67 12.22
N ALA A 111 8.69 7.50 13.24
CA ALA A 111 7.65 8.10 14.07
C ALA A 111 7.83 9.63 14.11
N PRO A 112 7.41 10.35 13.04
CA PRO A 112 7.43 11.80 13.02
C PRO A 112 6.51 12.40 14.09
N TYR A 113 7.00 13.41 14.79
CA TYR A 113 6.24 14.14 15.79
C TYR A 113 5.73 15.48 15.24
N TYR A 114 4.41 15.66 15.29
CA TYR A 114 3.73 16.87 14.85
C TYR A 114 3.18 17.65 16.04
N GLU A 115 3.34 18.97 15.99
CA GLU A 115 2.80 19.89 16.98
C GLU A 115 2.16 21.11 16.29
N GLY A 116 1.07 21.60 16.87
CA GLY A 116 0.41 22.85 16.50
C GLY A 116 -0.13 23.56 17.73
N LYS A 117 -0.02 24.89 17.77
CA LYS A 117 -0.55 25.73 18.84
C LYS A 117 -1.19 26.97 18.26
N GLU A 118 -2.36 27.35 18.77
CA GLU A 118 -3.05 28.57 18.37
C GLU A 118 -3.65 29.26 19.60
N THR A 119 -3.62 30.60 19.63
CA THR A 119 -4.20 31.38 20.74
C THR A 119 -5.42 32.15 20.25
N ILE A 120 -6.54 31.92 20.92
CA ILE A 120 -7.83 32.48 20.55
C ILE A 120 -8.46 33.26 21.71
N LYS A 121 -9.39 34.15 21.37
CA LYS A 121 -10.22 34.88 22.35
C LYS A 121 -11.67 34.46 22.21
N VAL A 122 -12.19 33.75 23.20
CA VAL A 122 -13.60 33.36 23.30
C VAL A 122 -14.38 34.53 23.90
N LYS A 123 -15.47 34.93 23.24
CA LYS A 123 -16.37 36.01 23.70
C LYS A 123 -17.72 35.45 24.09
N ALA A 124 -18.38 36.06 25.07
CA ALA A 124 -19.73 35.72 25.49
C ALA A 124 -20.73 35.61 24.33
N ASN A 125 -21.55 34.55 24.31
CA ASN A 125 -22.63 34.32 23.34
C ASN A 125 -22.21 34.40 21.86
N LYS A 126 -20.94 34.14 21.56
CA LYS A 126 -20.40 34.10 20.20
C LYS A 126 -19.71 32.77 19.91
N HIS A 127 -19.86 32.33 18.67
CA HIS A 127 -19.11 31.21 18.12
C HIS A 127 -17.71 31.67 17.69
N THR A 128 -16.69 30.90 18.02
CA THR A 128 -15.29 31.15 17.63
C THR A 128 -14.69 29.89 17.02
N ASP A 129 -14.18 29.99 15.80
CA ASP A 129 -13.39 28.92 15.19
C ASP A 129 -11.91 29.07 15.52
N ALA A 130 -11.26 27.95 15.86
CA ALA A 130 -9.81 27.87 16.00
C ALA A 130 -9.22 27.00 14.89
N LEU A 131 -8.43 27.59 14.01
CA LEU A 131 -7.69 26.87 12.98
C LEU A 131 -6.27 26.57 13.47
N ILE A 132 -5.97 25.33 13.84
CA ILE A 132 -4.63 24.94 14.29
C ILE A 132 -3.88 24.26 13.15
N THR A 133 -2.72 24.81 12.78
CA THR A 133 -1.83 24.18 11.81
C THR A 133 -0.79 23.31 12.53
N CYS A 134 -0.86 21.98 12.36
CA CYS A 134 0.16 21.08 12.89
C CYS A 134 1.32 20.90 11.89
N GLY A 135 2.55 21.03 12.38
CA GLY A 135 3.78 20.85 11.59
C GLY A 135 4.76 19.87 12.24
N LEU A 136 5.60 19.23 11.42
CA LEU A 136 6.74 18.45 11.91
C LEU A 136 7.63 19.40 12.75
N ILE A 137 8.09 18.99 13.92
CA ILE A 137 9.02 19.81 14.74
C ILE A 137 10.37 19.12 14.99
N GLN A 138 10.54 17.91 14.47
CA GLN A 138 11.79 17.17 14.51
C GLN A 138 12.60 17.38 13.24
N THR A 139 13.89 17.08 13.32
CA THR A 139 14.76 16.90 12.16
C THR A 139 14.68 15.45 11.70
N LYS A 140 14.60 15.23 10.38
CA LYS A 140 14.67 13.89 9.77
C LYS A 140 16.11 13.62 9.33
N ILE A 141 16.63 12.43 9.57
CA ILE A 141 17.92 11.98 9.06
C ILE A 141 17.85 10.53 8.55
N SER A 142 18.59 10.22 7.50
CA SER A 142 18.82 8.86 7.01
C SER A 142 20.30 8.66 6.72
N ILE A 143 20.75 7.41 6.85
CA ILE A 143 22.13 7.01 6.60
C ILE A 143 22.16 5.99 5.46
N GLY A 144 23.03 6.19 4.48
CA GLY A 144 23.26 5.27 3.37
C GLY A 144 24.73 4.85 3.26
N TYR A 145 24.99 3.71 2.60
CA TYR A 145 26.32 3.17 2.37
C TYR A 145 26.46 2.71 0.92
N THR A 146 27.60 3.00 0.27
CA THR A 146 27.91 2.43 -1.04
C THR A 146 28.33 0.97 -0.93
N GLU A 147 28.22 0.22 -2.04
CA GLU A 147 28.55 -1.21 -2.06
C GLU A 147 30.04 -1.47 -1.76
N GLN A 148 30.90 -0.53 -2.11
CA GLN A 148 32.32 -0.53 -1.77
C GLN A 148 32.53 -0.46 -0.26
N VAL A 149 31.85 0.47 0.43
CA VAL A 149 31.88 0.60 1.90
C VAL A 149 31.31 -0.64 2.56
N LYS A 150 30.19 -1.17 2.03
CA LYS A 150 29.60 -2.40 2.54
C LYS A 150 30.56 -3.59 2.42
N SER A 151 31.33 -3.69 1.34
CA SER A 151 32.25 -4.82 1.12
C SER A 151 33.53 -4.73 1.97
N ALA A 152 33.96 -3.52 2.31
CA ALA A 152 35.21 -3.28 3.04
C ALA A 152 35.17 -3.68 4.53
N PHE A 153 33.98 -3.70 5.16
CA PHE A 153 33.83 -3.91 6.60
C PHE A 153 32.85 -5.03 6.95
N LYS A 154 33.24 -5.86 7.93
CA LYS A 154 32.45 -6.97 8.46
C LYS A 154 31.23 -6.47 9.23
N LYS A 155 31.42 -5.43 10.05
CA LYS A 155 30.32 -4.72 10.73
C LYS A 155 30.49 -3.24 10.53
N MET A 156 29.36 -2.55 10.41
CA MET A 156 29.32 -1.11 10.29
C MET A 156 28.02 -0.60 10.87
N ASN A 157 28.12 0.47 11.65
CA ASN A 157 26.97 1.25 12.05
C ASN A 157 27.36 2.72 12.22
N VAL A 158 26.37 3.58 12.12
CA VAL A 158 26.47 5.00 12.42
C VAL A 158 25.50 5.29 13.54
N THR A 159 26.04 5.69 14.69
CA THR A 159 25.23 6.14 15.80
C THR A 159 25.00 7.64 15.67
N VAL A 160 23.78 8.05 15.32
CA VAL A 160 23.37 9.46 15.30
C VAL A 160 22.82 9.81 16.67
N SER A 161 23.34 10.86 17.29
CA SER A 161 22.98 11.24 18.65
C SER A 161 22.89 12.75 18.84
N ASN A 162 22.14 13.17 19.86
CA ASN A 162 22.23 14.51 20.44
C ASN A 162 22.09 14.39 21.96
N LYS A 163 22.00 15.53 22.68
CA LYS A 163 21.84 15.52 24.14
C LYS A 163 20.57 14.82 24.64
N GLY A 164 19.56 14.69 23.79
CA GLY A 164 18.27 14.11 24.14
C GLY A 164 18.15 12.62 23.85
N GLY A 165 18.80 12.11 22.80
CA GLY A 165 18.65 10.72 22.39
C GLY A 165 19.61 10.29 21.29
N SER A 166 19.59 9.00 20.96
CA SER A 166 20.49 8.37 20.00
C SER A 166 19.78 7.26 19.23
N LEU A 167 20.13 7.10 17.95
CA LEU A 167 19.73 5.99 17.09
C LEU A 167 20.96 5.37 16.44
N VAL A 168 20.95 4.05 16.30
CA VAL A 168 22.00 3.29 15.62
C VAL A 168 21.45 2.88 14.26
N PHE A 169 22.10 3.35 13.20
CA PHE A 169 21.84 2.94 11.82
C PHE A 169 22.87 1.86 11.50
N ASP A 170 22.44 0.61 11.44
CA ASP A 170 23.30 -0.48 10.97
C ASP A 170 23.33 -0.53 9.44
N LYS A 171 24.16 -1.42 8.90
CA LYS A 171 24.51 -1.52 7.48
C LYS A 171 23.31 -1.64 6.52
N ASP A 172 22.19 -2.18 7.00
CA ASP A 172 20.99 -2.48 6.22
C ASP A 172 19.77 -1.65 6.69
N GLU A 173 19.96 -0.72 7.63
CA GLU A 173 18.90 0.17 8.11
C GLU A 173 18.45 1.13 7.00
N SER A 174 17.15 1.08 6.69
CA SER A 174 16.53 1.89 5.63
C SER A 174 15.56 2.94 6.17
N ARG A 175 15.22 2.87 7.47
CA ARG A 175 14.27 3.77 8.12
C ARG A 175 14.89 5.13 8.39
N ALA A 176 14.05 6.16 8.39
CA ALA A 176 14.49 7.51 8.75
C ALA A 176 14.41 7.72 10.27
N GLY A 177 15.46 8.29 10.85
CA GLY A 177 15.48 8.74 12.23
C GLY A 177 14.90 10.14 12.37
N TYR A 178 14.10 10.34 13.41
CA TYR A 178 13.53 11.63 13.77
C TYR A 178 14.09 12.10 15.12
N PHE A 179 14.79 13.23 15.11
CA PHE A 179 15.45 13.79 16.30
C PHE A 179 14.77 15.08 16.75
N LYS A 180 14.43 15.14 18.05
CA LYS A 180 14.10 16.40 18.73
C LYS A 180 15.39 17.17 18.94
N LEU A 181 15.51 18.32 18.30
CA LEU A 181 16.72 19.14 18.44
C LEU A 181 16.85 19.70 19.86
N SER A 182 18.09 19.66 20.34
CA SER A 182 18.52 20.33 21.57
C SER A 182 18.84 21.79 21.28
N ASN A 183 18.97 22.62 22.32
CA ASN A 183 19.23 24.06 22.17
C ASN A 183 20.52 24.39 21.39
N ASP A 184 21.48 23.46 21.34
CA ASP A 184 22.71 23.63 20.56
C ASP A 184 22.54 23.33 19.05
N SER A 185 21.37 22.85 18.62
CA SER A 185 21.05 22.57 17.22
C SER A 185 22.08 21.66 16.54
N THR A 186 22.54 20.63 17.26
CA THR A 186 23.59 19.72 16.77
C THR A 186 23.16 18.26 16.77
N LEU A 187 23.71 17.50 15.81
CA LEU A 187 23.68 16.04 15.77
C LEU A 187 25.12 15.52 15.68
N THR A 188 25.45 14.48 16.43
CA THR A 188 26.75 13.80 16.40
C THR A 188 26.57 12.43 15.77
N LEU A 189 27.30 12.17 14.68
CA LEU A 189 27.36 10.90 13.99
C LEU A 189 28.65 10.19 14.37
N LEU A 190 28.54 9.08 15.10
CA LEU A 190 29.66 8.21 15.43
C LEU A 190 29.65 7.01 14.50
N LEU A 191 30.53 7.01 13.50
CA LEU A 191 30.80 5.82 12.70
C LEU A 191 31.58 4.81 13.54
N SER A 192 31.12 3.56 13.54
CA SER A 192 31.81 2.42 14.11
C SER A 192 31.91 1.32 13.06
N VAL A 193 33.14 0.92 12.73
CA VAL A 193 33.42 -0.11 11.72
C VAL A 193 34.30 -1.22 12.30
N GLU A 194 34.01 -2.46 11.93
CA GLU A 194 34.81 -3.66 12.23
C GLU A 194 35.37 -4.18 10.90
N ASN A 195 36.70 -4.25 10.76
CA ASN A 195 37.32 -4.86 9.58
C ASN A 195 37.11 -6.39 9.57
N LEU A 196 37.52 -7.09 8.51
CA LEU A 196 37.28 -8.53 8.37
C LEU A 196 37.99 -9.38 9.45
N LYS A 197 39.01 -8.83 10.12
CA LYS A 197 39.73 -9.45 11.25
C LYS A 197 39.09 -9.21 12.62
N GLY A 198 38.00 -8.45 12.70
CA GLY A 198 37.36 -8.15 13.98
C GLY A 198 37.93 -6.93 14.72
N LYS A 199 38.83 -6.15 14.08
CA LYS A 199 39.37 -4.93 14.67
C LYS A 199 38.39 -3.79 14.46
N THR A 200 38.02 -3.12 15.55
CA THR A 200 37.05 -2.02 15.55
C THR A 200 37.73 -0.66 15.48
N PHE A 201 37.16 0.24 14.69
CA PHE A 201 37.56 1.65 14.61
C PHE A 201 36.32 2.53 14.75
N THR A 202 36.47 3.67 15.41
CA THR A 202 35.39 4.62 15.61
C THR A 202 35.82 6.03 15.20
N LYS A 203 34.93 6.79 14.57
CA LYS A 203 35.18 8.19 14.25
C LYS A 203 33.90 9.01 14.30
N SER A 204 34.01 10.22 14.85
CA SER A 204 32.87 11.11 15.13
C SER A 204 32.82 12.29 14.17
N LEU A 205 31.63 12.65 13.71
CA LEU A 205 31.29 13.82 12.90
C LEU A 205 30.20 14.62 13.63
N LYS A 206 30.32 15.94 13.67
CA LYS A 206 29.32 16.81 14.29
C LYS A 206 28.65 17.68 13.25
N LEU A 207 27.34 17.52 13.07
CA LEU A 207 26.50 18.42 12.28
C LEU A 207 26.06 19.57 13.17
N GLU A 208 26.35 20.80 12.74
CA GLU A 208 25.99 22.04 13.44
C GLU A 208 24.92 22.82 12.68
N HIS A 209 24.16 23.65 13.40
CA HIS A 209 23.05 24.45 12.85
C HIS A 209 21.94 23.62 12.21
N VAL A 210 21.72 22.41 12.73
CA VAL A 210 20.64 21.52 12.30
C VAL A 210 19.30 22.17 12.64
N LYS A 211 18.36 22.22 11.69
CA LYS A 211 17.06 22.87 11.92
C LYS A 211 15.89 21.89 12.00
N PRO A 212 14.84 22.23 12.77
CA PRO A 212 13.57 21.51 12.69
C PRO A 212 13.03 21.54 11.26
N ARG A 213 12.28 20.52 10.85
CA ARG A 213 11.61 20.45 9.52
C ARG A 213 12.55 20.29 8.32
N GLU A 214 13.82 19.98 8.57
CA GLU A 214 14.79 19.66 7.51
C GLU A 214 15.09 18.16 7.49
N TYR A 215 15.47 17.66 6.30
CA TYR A 215 15.88 16.29 6.05
C TYR A 215 17.36 16.24 5.68
N TYR A 216 18.13 15.47 6.44
CA TYR A 216 19.55 15.25 6.22
C TYR A 216 19.76 13.82 5.71
N HIS A 217 20.18 13.66 4.48
CA HIS A 217 20.55 12.36 3.93
C HIS A 217 22.07 12.25 3.91
N VAL A 218 22.63 11.33 4.71
CA VAL A 218 24.08 11.18 4.85
C VAL A 218 24.51 9.85 4.24
N VAL A 219 25.28 9.90 3.17
CA VAL A 219 25.82 8.70 2.50
C VAL A 219 27.30 8.57 2.81
N PHE A 220 27.73 7.38 3.26
CA PHE A 220 29.13 7.03 3.43
C PHE A 220 29.63 6.31 2.17
N ASP A 221 30.70 6.83 1.59
CA ASP A 221 31.32 6.33 0.37
C ASP A 221 32.87 6.25 0.49
N LEU A 222 33.50 5.46 -0.38
CA LEU A 222 34.94 5.30 -0.57
C LEU A 222 35.24 5.50 -2.07
N GLU A 223 35.62 6.71 -2.51
CA GLU A 223 36.05 6.91 -3.90
C GLU A 223 37.47 6.37 -4.13
N GLY A 224 37.67 5.65 -5.24
CA GLY A 224 38.95 5.07 -5.62
C GLY A 224 39.04 4.69 -7.11
N SER A 225 39.29 5.68 -7.97
CA SER A 225 40.18 5.57 -9.14
C SER A 225 40.43 6.96 -9.75
N GLY A 226 41.52 7.61 -9.34
CA GLY A 226 42.07 8.81 -10.01
C GLY A 226 41.44 10.15 -9.62
N GLY A 227 42.13 10.89 -8.73
CA GLY A 227 42.04 12.35 -8.66
C GLY A 227 40.88 12.93 -7.82
N SER A 228 41.26 13.59 -6.72
CA SER A 228 40.46 14.49 -5.87
C SER A 228 39.49 13.83 -4.88
N SER A 229 39.87 13.89 -3.60
CA SER A 229 39.01 13.76 -2.43
C SER A 229 37.74 14.62 -2.56
N ASN A 230 36.57 14.00 -2.72
CA ASN A 230 35.30 14.66 -2.44
C ASN A 230 34.31 13.69 -1.80
N LEU A 231 33.93 14.00 -0.55
CA LEU A 231 32.70 13.48 0.07
C LEU A 231 31.50 14.02 -0.74
N LYS A 232 30.79 13.17 -1.49
CA LYS A 232 29.59 13.58 -2.20
C LYS A 232 28.37 13.43 -1.28
N ILE A 233 28.05 14.49 -0.55
CA ILE A 233 26.75 14.63 0.13
C ILE A 233 25.79 15.23 -0.89
N GLU A 234 24.74 14.52 -1.28
CA GLU A 234 23.64 15.07 -2.08
C GLU A 234 22.48 15.41 -1.13
N VAL A 235 22.27 16.71 -0.90
CA VAL A 235 21.09 17.26 -0.20
C VAL A 235 20.22 17.97 -1.23
N ASP A 236 18.99 17.50 -1.39
CA ASP A 236 17.95 18.16 -2.19
C ASP A 236 16.71 18.33 -1.29
N GLU A 237 16.07 19.50 -1.10
CA GLU A 237 16.07 20.77 -1.84
C GLU A 237 16.47 21.99 -0.97
N ARG A 238 17.24 22.90 -1.58
CA ARG A 238 17.86 24.17 -1.11
C ARG A 238 19.28 24.01 -0.56
N THR A 239 20.18 23.80 -1.51
CA THR A 239 21.63 23.95 -1.49
C THR A 239 22.19 24.89 -0.40
N THR A 240 23.01 24.34 0.49
CA THR A 240 24.21 25.04 0.99
C THR A 240 25.30 24.00 1.26
N ASP A 241 26.31 23.95 0.40
CA ASP A 241 27.46 23.07 0.55
C ASP A 241 28.26 23.42 1.80
N LYS A 242 28.46 22.44 2.68
CA LYS A 242 29.54 22.44 3.66
C LYS A 242 30.31 21.13 3.56
N LYS A 243 31.52 21.21 3.01
CA LYS A 243 32.47 20.08 2.96
C LYS A 243 32.97 19.76 4.36
N TRP A 244 32.94 18.49 4.74
CA TRP A 244 33.59 17.97 5.94
C TRP A 244 34.43 16.77 5.54
N ASP A 245 35.75 16.86 5.71
CA ASP A 245 36.65 15.77 5.34
C ASP A 245 36.64 14.69 6.41
N PHE A 246 36.08 13.53 6.06
CA PHE A 246 36.09 12.36 6.91
C PHE A 246 37.10 11.33 6.39
N ALA A 247 38.36 11.43 6.82
CA ALA A 247 39.32 10.34 6.66
C ALA A 247 38.78 9.04 7.29
N MET A 248 38.44 8.06 6.47
CA MET A 248 38.17 6.70 6.94
C MET A 248 39.46 6.11 7.53
N PRO A 249 39.40 5.22 8.55
CA PRO A 249 40.58 4.59 9.13
C PRO A 249 41.17 3.50 8.21
N VAL A 250 41.03 3.67 6.91
CA VAL A 250 41.55 2.81 5.85
C VAL A 250 42.17 3.71 4.79
N ASN A 251 43.33 3.32 4.26
CA ASN A 251 43.85 3.97 3.08
C ASN A 251 43.05 3.45 1.87
N VAL A 252 42.27 4.33 1.24
CA VAL A 252 41.45 3.99 0.06
C VAL A 252 42.27 3.37 -1.06
N GLU A 253 43.54 3.75 -1.21
CA GLU A 253 44.44 3.17 -2.21
C GLU A 253 44.79 1.70 -1.93
N ASN A 254 44.67 1.26 -0.67
CA ASN A 254 44.95 -0.12 -0.28
C ASN A 254 43.76 -1.06 -0.55
N ILE A 255 42.55 -0.54 -0.78
CA ILE A 255 41.36 -1.36 -1.03
C ILE A 255 41.56 -2.13 -2.35
N PRO A 256 41.39 -3.46 -2.36
CA PRO A 256 41.35 -4.20 -3.61
C PRO A 256 40.22 -3.72 -4.51
N VAL A 257 40.49 -3.55 -5.80
CA VAL A 257 39.49 -3.21 -6.80
C VAL A 257 39.40 -4.36 -7.79
N ILE A 258 38.19 -4.89 -7.99
CA ILE A 258 37.90 -5.85 -9.06
C ILE A 258 37.25 -5.08 -10.20
N SER A 259 37.89 -5.09 -11.38
CA SER A 259 37.47 -4.35 -12.55
C SER A 259 37.66 -5.18 -13.82
N SER A 260 37.08 -4.71 -14.92
CA SER A 260 37.30 -5.28 -16.24
C SER A 260 37.06 -4.20 -17.29
N SER A 261 37.91 -4.17 -18.32
CA SER A 261 37.71 -3.35 -19.53
C SER A 261 36.97 -4.11 -20.65
N THR A 262 36.79 -5.42 -20.49
CA THR A 262 36.24 -6.32 -21.53
C THR A 262 34.90 -6.94 -21.12
N PHE A 263 34.54 -6.83 -19.84
CA PHE A 263 33.35 -7.43 -19.26
C PHE A 263 32.59 -6.43 -18.39
N ASP A 264 31.31 -6.24 -18.69
CA ASP A 264 30.41 -5.44 -17.86
C ASP A 264 29.78 -6.35 -16.79
N PHE A 265 30.11 -6.10 -15.52
CA PHE A 265 29.57 -6.87 -14.39
C PHE A 265 28.09 -6.57 -14.12
N ASP A 266 27.63 -5.38 -14.47
CA ASP A 266 26.28 -4.91 -14.17
C ASP A 266 25.33 -5.27 -15.33
N ASN A 267 25.84 -5.34 -16.55
CA ASN A 267 25.11 -5.80 -17.75
C ASN A 267 25.84 -6.97 -18.46
N PRO A 268 25.84 -8.19 -17.91
CA PRO A 268 26.60 -9.30 -18.44
C PRO A 268 26.09 -9.74 -19.83
N PRO A 269 26.95 -9.78 -20.87
CA PRO A 269 26.56 -10.13 -22.23
C PRO A 269 26.14 -11.60 -22.35
N SER A 270 25.28 -11.89 -23.34
CA SER A 270 24.92 -13.26 -23.75
C SER A 270 25.72 -13.66 -24.98
N PHE A 271 26.11 -14.94 -25.06
CA PHE A 271 26.89 -15.48 -26.18
C PHE A 271 26.50 -16.92 -26.49
N ARG A 272 26.65 -17.34 -27.75
CA ARG A 272 26.30 -18.70 -28.18
C ARG A 272 27.29 -19.70 -27.59
N ILE A 273 26.80 -20.89 -27.30
CA ILE A 273 27.64 -22.03 -26.90
C ILE A 273 28.78 -22.22 -27.90
N GLY A 274 30.01 -22.32 -27.39
CA GLY A 274 31.22 -22.46 -28.20
C GLY A 274 31.88 -21.15 -28.65
N ASP A 275 31.12 -20.06 -28.84
CA ASP A 275 31.67 -18.76 -29.28
C ASP A 275 32.54 -18.13 -28.17
N GLY A 276 32.06 -18.19 -26.94
CA GLY A 276 32.66 -17.53 -25.78
C GLY A 276 32.57 -16.00 -25.84
N ILE A 277 33.22 -15.34 -24.88
CA ILE A 277 33.40 -13.89 -24.81
C ILE A 277 34.81 -13.55 -24.33
N GLN A 278 35.26 -12.32 -24.60
CA GLN A 278 36.43 -11.78 -23.94
C GLN A 278 36.07 -11.44 -22.50
N ALA A 279 36.68 -12.13 -21.53
CA ALA A 279 36.37 -11.97 -20.12
C ALA A 279 37.66 -11.90 -19.31
N VAL A 280 38.25 -10.71 -19.27
CA VAL A 280 39.50 -10.44 -18.54
C VAL A 280 39.18 -9.61 -17.30
N ILE A 281 39.48 -10.16 -16.13
CA ILE A 281 39.20 -9.53 -14.84
C ILE A 281 40.51 -9.10 -14.20
N SER A 282 40.59 -7.85 -13.82
CA SER A 282 41.72 -7.24 -13.14
C SER A 282 41.41 -7.02 -11.67
N VAL A 283 42.30 -7.48 -10.80
CA VAL A 283 42.27 -7.27 -9.36
C VAL A 283 43.50 -6.46 -8.96
N SER A 284 43.31 -5.18 -8.63
CA SER A 284 44.40 -4.26 -8.29
C SER A 284 44.33 -3.79 -6.84
N THR A 285 45.48 -3.59 -6.20
CA THR A 285 45.59 -3.02 -4.85
C THR A 285 46.99 -2.43 -4.65
N LYS A 286 47.12 -1.30 -3.94
CA LYS A 286 48.43 -0.74 -3.56
C LYS A 286 49.06 -1.40 -2.32
N SER A 287 48.33 -2.32 -1.70
CA SER A 287 48.80 -3.13 -0.58
C SER A 287 48.93 -4.59 -1.00
N THR A 288 49.71 -5.39 -0.28
CA THR A 288 49.88 -6.81 -0.63
C THR A 288 48.54 -7.54 -0.58
N LEU A 289 48.14 -8.18 -1.69
CA LEU A 289 46.95 -9.02 -1.73
C LEU A 289 47.17 -10.27 -0.87
N LYS A 290 46.35 -10.45 0.17
CA LYS A 290 46.42 -11.56 1.12
C LYS A 290 45.70 -12.80 0.62
N SER A 291 44.51 -12.62 0.03
CA SER A 291 43.72 -13.70 -0.55
C SER A 291 42.87 -13.20 -1.72
N LEU A 292 42.59 -14.09 -2.66
CA LEU A 292 41.70 -13.86 -3.78
C LEU A 292 40.83 -15.10 -3.97
N VAL A 293 39.70 -15.11 -3.27
CA VAL A 293 38.82 -16.28 -3.18
C VAL A 293 37.78 -16.25 -4.29
N ILE A 294 37.63 -17.36 -4.99
CA ILE A 294 36.58 -17.58 -5.98
C ILE A 294 35.59 -18.58 -5.39
N HIS A 295 34.31 -18.20 -5.32
CA HIS A 295 33.20 -19.11 -5.05
C HIS A 295 32.56 -19.53 -6.38
N VAL A 296 32.40 -20.83 -6.59
CA VAL A 296 31.96 -21.43 -7.85
C VAL A 296 30.47 -21.78 -7.77
N ASN A 297 29.65 -20.92 -8.35
CA ASN A 297 28.22 -21.16 -8.52
C ASN A 297 27.93 -21.65 -9.96
N SER A 298 28.53 -22.80 -10.29
CA SER A 298 28.30 -23.50 -11.56
C SER A 298 28.46 -25.00 -11.37
N SER A 299 27.41 -25.76 -11.69
CA SER A 299 27.42 -27.23 -11.62
C SER A 299 28.46 -27.84 -12.55
N PHE A 300 28.56 -27.33 -13.79
CA PHE A 300 29.58 -27.75 -14.74
C PHE A 300 31.00 -27.60 -14.17
N LEU A 301 31.36 -26.42 -13.66
CA LEU A 301 32.71 -26.17 -13.16
C LEU A 301 33.07 -27.05 -11.95
N ARG A 302 32.09 -27.32 -11.08
CA ARG A 302 32.27 -28.27 -9.97
C ARG A 302 32.47 -29.70 -10.46
N LEU A 303 31.75 -30.12 -11.50
CA LEU A 303 31.94 -31.43 -12.14
C LEU A 303 33.32 -31.56 -12.81
N GLN A 304 33.91 -30.46 -13.28
CA GLN A 304 35.27 -30.42 -13.81
C GLN A 304 36.35 -30.52 -12.71
N GLY A 305 35.96 -30.56 -11.43
CA GLY A 305 36.85 -30.76 -10.29
C GLY A 305 37.23 -29.49 -9.54
N LEU A 306 36.62 -28.33 -9.84
CA LEU A 306 36.78 -27.15 -9.00
C LEU A 306 35.99 -27.32 -7.69
N PRO A 307 36.57 -26.99 -6.52
CA PRO A 307 35.84 -26.97 -5.25
C PRO A 307 34.80 -25.85 -5.23
N GLU A 308 33.90 -25.88 -4.23
CA GLU A 308 32.91 -24.82 -4.00
C GLU A 308 33.56 -23.44 -3.84
N SER A 309 34.76 -23.40 -3.23
CA SER A 309 35.61 -22.22 -3.22
C SER A 309 37.09 -22.57 -3.20
N PHE A 310 37.91 -21.67 -3.74
CA PHE A 310 39.37 -21.77 -3.72
C PHE A 310 40.02 -20.39 -3.71
N ASP A 311 41.24 -20.29 -3.17
CA ASP A 311 42.04 -19.06 -3.15
C ASP A 311 43.10 -19.07 -4.24
N ILE A 312 43.11 -18.06 -5.10
CA ILE A 312 44.10 -17.87 -6.17
C ILE A 312 45.47 -17.48 -5.61
N VAL A 313 45.54 -16.75 -4.48
CA VAL A 313 46.81 -16.36 -3.85
C VAL A 313 47.50 -17.57 -3.23
N ASN A 314 46.73 -18.43 -2.54
CA ASN A 314 47.21 -19.63 -1.86
C ASN A 314 46.70 -20.90 -2.55
N MET A 315 46.86 -20.97 -3.87
CA MET A 315 46.27 -22.01 -4.71
C MET A 315 46.97 -23.36 -4.58
N THR A 316 46.20 -24.46 -4.52
CA THR A 316 46.75 -25.81 -4.53
C THR A 316 47.09 -26.25 -5.97
N PRO A 317 48.08 -27.16 -6.16
CA PRO A 317 48.41 -27.69 -7.49
C PRO A 317 47.23 -28.37 -8.20
N SER A 318 46.32 -29.00 -7.45
CA SER A 318 45.13 -29.65 -8.02
C SER A 318 44.18 -28.64 -8.67
N VAL A 319 43.90 -27.53 -7.99
CA VAL A 319 43.05 -26.45 -8.53
C VAL A 319 43.73 -25.77 -9.71
N ALA A 320 45.04 -25.52 -9.63
CA ALA A 320 45.81 -24.92 -10.72
C ALA A 320 45.72 -25.74 -12.02
N ASN A 321 45.81 -27.07 -11.91
CA ASN A 321 45.71 -27.97 -13.06
C ASN A 321 44.31 -27.94 -13.70
N VAL A 322 43.24 -27.90 -12.89
CA VAL A 322 41.87 -27.80 -13.38
C VAL A 322 41.63 -26.44 -14.06
N LEU A 323 42.10 -25.33 -13.46
CA LEU A 323 42.00 -24.02 -14.10
C LEU A 323 42.74 -23.96 -15.44
N THR A 324 43.92 -24.57 -15.50
CA THR A 324 44.71 -24.67 -16.74
C THR A 324 43.99 -25.50 -17.80
N SER A 325 43.40 -26.65 -17.45
CA SER A 325 42.63 -27.48 -18.40
C SER A 325 41.36 -26.77 -18.88
N LEU A 326 40.77 -25.92 -18.04
CA LEU A 326 39.66 -25.04 -18.39
C LEU A 326 40.09 -23.83 -19.23
N GLY A 327 41.38 -23.56 -19.35
CA GLY A 327 41.91 -22.44 -20.15
C GLY A 327 41.92 -21.11 -19.39
N VAL A 328 41.79 -21.13 -18.07
CA VAL A 328 41.93 -19.94 -17.24
C VAL A 328 43.40 -19.57 -17.13
N ILE A 329 43.74 -18.34 -17.51
CA ILE A 329 45.11 -17.82 -17.40
C ILE A 329 45.14 -16.81 -16.26
N ILE A 330 46.09 -16.98 -15.34
CA ILE A 330 46.29 -16.07 -14.22
C ILE A 330 47.68 -15.46 -14.33
N THR A 331 47.74 -14.15 -14.55
CA THR A 331 48.98 -13.37 -14.57
C THR A 331 49.04 -12.48 -13.35
N THR A 332 50.24 -12.35 -12.75
CA THR A 332 50.48 -11.50 -11.58
C THR A 332 51.58 -10.52 -11.95
N THR A 333 51.27 -9.23 -11.89
CA THR A 333 52.25 -8.14 -11.90
C THR A 333 52.48 -7.65 -10.46
N HIS A 334 53.27 -6.60 -10.27
CA HIS A 334 53.61 -6.11 -8.92
C HIS A 334 52.38 -5.64 -8.12
N ASP A 335 51.43 -4.97 -8.79
CA ASP A 335 50.26 -4.32 -8.16
C ASP A 335 48.91 -4.91 -8.63
N GLU A 336 48.91 -5.88 -9.55
CA GLU A 336 47.69 -6.37 -10.22
C GLU A 336 47.73 -7.88 -10.45
N LYS A 337 46.61 -8.55 -10.20
CA LYS A 337 46.33 -9.92 -10.68
C LYS A 337 45.29 -9.87 -11.77
N VAL A 338 45.61 -10.47 -12.91
CA VAL A 338 44.70 -10.58 -14.05
C VAL A 338 44.25 -12.03 -14.18
N ILE A 339 42.94 -12.24 -14.26
CA ILE A 339 42.29 -13.53 -14.48
C ILE A 339 41.62 -13.47 -15.86
N ASP A 340 42.15 -14.21 -16.81
CA ASP A 340 41.55 -14.37 -18.13
C ASP A 340 40.68 -15.62 -18.15
N LEU A 341 39.37 -15.40 -18.31
CA LEU A 341 38.33 -16.43 -18.39
C LEU A 341 37.85 -16.64 -19.84
N SER A 342 38.51 -16.04 -20.83
CA SER A 342 38.04 -16.03 -22.21
C SER A 342 37.97 -17.43 -22.82
N GLU A 343 39.00 -18.26 -22.64
CA GLU A 343 38.97 -19.66 -23.11
C GLU A 343 38.05 -20.55 -22.27
N LEU A 344 37.86 -20.23 -20.99
CA LEU A 344 36.87 -20.91 -20.16
C LEU A 344 35.45 -20.68 -20.71
N SER A 345 35.13 -19.44 -21.10
CA SER A 345 33.80 -19.08 -21.59
C SER A 345 33.37 -19.91 -22.81
N LYS A 346 34.30 -20.27 -23.69
CA LYS A 346 34.06 -21.14 -24.87
C LYS A 346 33.67 -22.57 -24.51
N LYS A 347 34.03 -23.03 -23.31
CA LYS A 347 33.79 -24.40 -22.83
C LYS A 347 32.52 -24.52 -21.98
N LEU A 348 31.87 -23.41 -21.66
CA LEU A 348 30.66 -23.42 -20.83
C LEU A 348 29.50 -24.07 -21.62
N PRO A 349 28.85 -25.11 -21.08
CA PRO A 349 27.76 -25.80 -21.76
C PRO A 349 26.43 -25.06 -21.62
N ILE A 350 25.43 -25.55 -22.33
CA ILE A 350 24.02 -25.28 -22.04
C ILE A 350 23.39 -26.48 -21.33
N GLU A 351 22.45 -26.21 -20.44
CA GLU A 351 21.60 -27.19 -19.76
C GLU A 351 20.19 -27.13 -20.38
N ASN A 352 19.57 -28.29 -20.62
CA ASN A 352 18.19 -28.42 -21.14
C ASN A 352 17.88 -27.64 -22.44
N ASN A 353 18.87 -27.44 -23.31
CA ASN A 353 18.75 -26.66 -24.55
C ASN A 353 18.27 -25.20 -24.37
N GLY A 354 18.38 -24.63 -23.17
CA GLY A 354 17.97 -23.26 -22.86
C GLY A 354 19.15 -22.32 -22.58
N LEU A 355 18.83 -21.05 -22.32
CA LEU A 355 19.80 -20.10 -21.76
C LEU A 355 20.30 -20.64 -20.42
N THR A 356 21.62 -20.74 -20.27
CA THR A 356 22.27 -21.31 -19.08
C THR A 356 23.18 -20.27 -18.44
N LYS A 357 23.09 -20.14 -17.11
CA LYS A 357 23.83 -19.17 -16.32
C LYS A 357 24.97 -19.85 -15.56
N HIS A 358 26.19 -19.38 -15.74
CA HIS A 358 27.35 -19.79 -14.94
C HIS A 358 27.87 -18.60 -14.13
N GLU A 359 27.87 -18.71 -12.81
CA GLU A 359 28.25 -17.61 -11.91
C GLU A 359 29.54 -17.95 -11.14
N LEU A 360 30.42 -16.95 -11.03
CA LEU A 360 31.55 -16.94 -10.11
C LEU A 360 31.43 -15.71 -9.19
N LYS A 361 31.64 -15.87 -7.89
CA LYS A 361 31.79 -14.75 -6.96
C LYS A 361 33.25 -14.61 -6.56
N ILE A 362 33.83 -13.44 -6.83
CA ILE A 362 35.24 -13.12 -6.56
C ILE A 362 35.31 -12.25 -5.32
N ILE A 363 36.19 -12.59 -4.38
CA ILE A 363 36.43 -11.84 -3.15
C ILE A 363 37.93 -11.61 -3.01
N ALA A 364 38.36 -10.36 -3.21
CA ALA A 364 39.75 -9.94 -3.03
C ALA A 364 39.93 -9.37 -1.62
N THR A 365 40.99 -9.75 -0.90
CA THR A 365 41.30 -9.25 0.44
C THR A 365 42.78 -8.90 0.54
N ASN A 366 43.09 -7.70 1.03
CA ASN A 366 44.47 -7.25 1.21
C ASN A 366 45.08 -7.67 2.58
N SER A 367 46.34 -7.30 2.81
CA SER A 367 47.07 -7.54 4.06
C SER A 367 46.50 -6.82 5.28
N GLU A 368 45.68 -5.79 5.08
CA GLU A 368 44.95 -5.05 6.12
C GLU A 368 43.56 -5.64 6.42
N ASP A 369 43.20 -6.72 5.71
CA ASP A 369 41.91 -7.43 5.79
C ASP A 369 40.73 -6.56 5.40
N ILE A 370 40.96 -5.73 4.39
CA ILE A 370 39.92 -5.01 3.67
C ILE A 370 39.56 -5.84 2.43
N GLY A 371 38.26 -6.09 2.26
CA GLY A 371 37.72 -6.93 1.20
C GLY A 371 36.99 -6.13 0.11
N TYR A 372 36.95 -6.69 -1.10
CA TYR A 372 36.11 -6.24 -2.20
C TYR A 372 35.56 -7.45 -2.94
N GLU A 373 34.26 -7.45 -3.26
CA GLU A 373 33.61 -8.55 -3.96
C GLU A 373 32.89 -8.12 -5.23
N LYS A 374 32.93 -8.99 -6.25
CA LYS A 374 32.15 -8.85 -7.48
C LYS A 374 31.66 -10.22 -7.95
N LYS A 375 30.49 -10.23 -8.59
CA LYS A 375 29.95 -11.41 -9.27
C LYS A 375 30.26 -11.32 -10.76
N VAL A 376 30.66 -12.44 -11.34
CA VAL A 376 30.90 -12.64 -12.78
C VAL A 376 29.83 -13.61 -13.26
N LEU A 377 29.05 -13.22 -14.26
CA LEU A 377 27.94 -14.01 -14.78
C LEU A 377 28.09 -14.24 -16.28
N PHE A 378 28.16 -15.50 -16.70
CA PHE A 378 28.15 -15.88 -18.12
C PHE A 378 26.76 -16.40 -18.52
N ASN A 379 26.15 -15.75 -19.52
CA ASN A 379 24.86 -16.15 -20.10
C ASN A 379 25.10 -16.89 -21.43
N VAL A 380 25.03 -18.21 -21.41
CA VAL A 380 25.28 -19.07 -22.58
C VAL A 380 23.96 -19.43 -23.26
N VAL A 381 23.84 -19.21 -24.58
CA VAL A 381 22.64 -19.52 -25.37
C VAL A 381 22.89 -20.62 -26.41
N PRO A 382 21.86 -21.38 -26.84
CA PRO A 382 21.99 -22.42 -27.87
C PRO A 382 22.41 -21.89 -29.24
N LEU A 383 22.96 -22.78 -30.07
CA LEU A 383 23.42 -22.49 -31.44
C LEU A 383 22.27 -22.24 -32.42
N ALA A 384 21.13 -22.92 -32.22
CA ALA A 384 19.92 -22.78 -33.03
C ALA A 384 18.89 -21.88 -32.35
N ASP A 385 18.09 -21.20 -33.17
CA ASP A 385 16.97 -20.39 -32.71
C ASP A 385 15.83 -21.30 -32.23
N ILE A 386 15.29 -20.98 -31.07
CA ILE A 386 14.21 -21.72 -30.41
C ILE A 386 13.09 -20.74 -30.10
N ALA A 387 11.85 -21.19 -30.30
CA ALA A 387 10.64 -20.56 -29.83
C ALA A 387 9.82 -21.60 -29.04
N VAL A 388 9.35 -21.25 -27.85
CA VAL A 388 8.59 -22.14 -26.96
C VAL A 388 7.27 -21.48 -26.60
N THR A 389 6.17 -22.19 -26.84
CA THR A 389 4.84 -21.78 -26.39
C THR A 389 4.69 -22.15 -24.91
N VAL A 390 4.45 -21.17 -24.04
CA VAL A 390 4.52 -21.37 -22.58
C VAL A 390 3.13 -21.50 -21.96
N ALA A 391 2.27 -20.49 -22.12
CA ALA A 391 0.97 -20.47 -21.45
C ALA A 391 -0.01 -19.49 -22.11
N VAL A 392 -1.30 -19.68 -21.81
CA VAL A 392 -2.38 -18.76 -22.18
C VAL A 392 -3.35 -18.57 -21.02
N ASP A 393 -3.76 -17.32 -20.79
CA ASP A 393 -4.86 -16.93 -19.89
C ASP A 393 -6.01 -16.36 -20.74
N PRO A 394 -7.01 -17.18 -21.09
CA PRO A 394 -8.09 -16.78 -22.00
C PRO A 394 -9.23 -16.06 -21.29
N TRP A 395 -9.61 -14.88 -21.79
CA TRP A 395 -10.77 -14.10 -21.37
C TRP A 395 -11.83 -14.12 -22.48
N ALA A 396 -12.97 -13.48 -22.27
CA ALA A 396 -14.06 -13.51 -23.26
C ALA A 396 -13.68 -12.83 -24.59
N LYS A 397 -13.03 -11.66 -24.54
CA LYS A 397 -12.66 -10.87 -25.74
C LYS A 397 -11.18 -10.76 -26.02
N PHE A 398 -10.35 -11.34 -25.16
CA PHE A 398 -8.91 -11.28 -25.30
C PHE A 398 -8.25 -12.49 -24.64
N ALA A 399 -6.98 -12.72 -24.91
CA ALA A 399 -6.16 -13.70 -24.20
C ALA A 399 -4.78 -13.13 -23.92
N LYS A 400 -4.20 -13.47 -22.77
CA LYS A 400 -2.79 -13.16 -22.48
C LYS A 400 -1.95 -14.37 -22.88
N LEU A 401 -1.09 -14.19 -23.86
CA LEU A 401 -0.21 -15.22 -24.41
C LEU A 401 1.19 -15.08 -23.81
N SER A 402 1.83 -16.20 -23.53
CA SER A 402 3.20 -16.25 -23.01
C SER A 402 4.04 -17.24 -23.83
N GLY A 403 5.26 -16.82 -24.13
CA GLY A 403 6.25 -17.61 -24.85
C GLY A 403 7.66 -17.39 -24.29
N SER A 404 8.60 -18.22 -24.71
CA SER A 404 10.03 -18.00 -24.50
C SER A 404 10.83 -18.24 -25.77
N PHE A 405 12.03 -17.71 -25.83
CA PHE A 405 12.93 -17.89 -26.96
C PHE A 405 14.38 -18.06 -26.51
N ALA A 406 15.19 -18.70 -27.36
CA ALA A 406 16.63 -18.82 -27.17
C ALA A 406 17.35 -18.84 -28.53
N GLY A 407 18.64 -18.52 -28.56
CA GLY A 407 19.44 -18.49 -29.80
C GLY A 407 19.12 -17.34 -30.75
N GLY A 408 20.09 -16.99 -31.60
CA GLY A 408 19.89 -16.04 -32.71
C GLY A 408 20.25 -14.58 -32.44
N ASP A 409 20.43 -13.82 -33.52
CA ASP A 409 20.38 -12.36 -33.45
C ASP A 409 18.90 -11.96 -33.40
N ALA A 410 18.54 -10.94 -32.61
CA ALA A 410 17.19 -10.62 -32.19
C ALA A 410 16.19 -10.31 -33.33
N THR A 411 15.74 -11.31 -34.07
CA THR A 411 14.44 -11.25 -34.77
C THR A 411 13.37 -11.29 -33.69
N ASN A 412 12.65 -10.18 -33.53
CA ASN A 412 11.66 -10.01 -32.46
C ASN A 412 10.74 -11.24 -32.38
N PRO A 413 10.69 -11.94 -31.23
CA PRO A 413 9.75 -13.04 -31.06
C PRO A 413 8.32 -12.51 -31.19
N THR A 414 7.41 -13.34 -31.68
CA THR A 414 5.98 -13.04 -31.74
C THR A 414 5.16 -14.32 -31.54
N PHE A 415 3.84 -14.23 -31.76
CA PHE A 415 2.94 -15.37 -31.77
C PHE A 415 2.22 -15.46 -33.11
N GLN A 416 1.81 -16.67 -33.44
CA GLN A 416 0.73 -16.90 -34.39
C GLN A 416 -0.49 -17.43 -33.64
N TYR A 417 -1.68 -17.06 -34.09
CA TYR A 417 -2.93 -17.61 -33.57
C TYR A 417 -3.93 -17.85 -34.71
N ARG A 418 -4.93 -18.69 -34.45
CA ARG A 418 -6.08 -18.88 -35.33
C ARG A 418 -7.28 -19.41 -34.54
N GLU A 419 -8.48 -19.14 -35.04
CA GLU A 419 -9.65 -19.94 -34.68
C GLU A 419 -9.42 -21.40 -35.09
N LEU A 420 -9.97 -22.35 -34.35
CA LEU A 420 -9.77 -23.78 -34.63
C LEU A 420 -10.15 -24.10 -36.08
N ASN A 421 -9.25 -24.75 -36.82
CA ASN A 421 -9.35 -25.04 -38.26
C ASN A 421 -9.26 -23.81 -39.21
N GLY A 422 -8.97 -22.62 -38.69
CA GLY A 422 -8.72 -21.41 -39.47
C GLY A 422 -7.31 -21.35 -40.09
N SER A 423 -7.00 -20.19 -40.68
CA SER A 423 -5.65 -19.87 -41.16
C SER A 423 -4.85 -19.14 -40.08
N TRP A 424 -3.55 -19.43 -39.97
CA TRP A 424 -2.66 -18.76 -39.02
C TRP A 424 -2.55 -17.27 -39.31
N ILE A 425 -2.66 -16.47 -38.26
CA ILE A 425 -2.45 -15.02 -38.25
C ILE A 425 -1.21 -14.74 -37.42
N THR A 426 -0.19 -14.11 -38.02
CA THR A 426 0.99 -13.62 -37.29
C THR A 426 0.67 -12.29 -36.63
N ILE A 427 0.98 -12.17 -35.33
CA ILE A 427 0.82 -10.93 -34.59
C ILE A 427 1.95 -9.98 -35.00
N ASN A 428 1.58 -8.84 -35.60
CA ASN A 428 2.50 -7.80 -36.04
C ASN A 428 2.43 -6.61 -35.06
N ASP A 429 2.82 -6.85 -33.81
CA ASP A 429 2.82 -5.84 -32.75
C ASP A 429 4.04 -6.03 -31.84
N ASN A 430 4.30 -5.08 -30.95
CA ASN A 430 5.41 -5.13 -30.01
C ASN A 430 5.10 -6.11 -28.86
N MET A 431 5.98 -7.10 -28.68
CA MET A 431 5.91 -8.00 -27.54
C MET A 431 6.48 -7.33 -26.28
N ASN A 432 5.93 -7.68 -25.12
CA ASN A 432 6.53 -7.35 -23.84
C ASN A 432 7.58 -8.40 -23.49
N VAL A 433 8.86 -8.07 -23.66
CA VAL A 433 10.00 -8.98 -23.48
C VAL A 433 10.72 -8.71 -22.17
N VAL A 434 10.91 -9.74 -21.35
CA VAL A 434 11.67 -9.69 -20.09
C VAL A 434 12.60 -10.90 -20.04
N GLY A 435 13.89 -10.67 -20.32
CA GLY A 435 14.86 -11.76 -20.47
C GLY A 435 14.56 -12.63 -21.69
N ASP A 436 14.39 -13.92 -21.47
CA ASP A 436 14.02 -14.93 -22.48
C ASP A 436 12.50 -15.15 -22.59
N LEU A 437 11.70 -14.53 -21.71
CA LEU A 437 10.25 -14.60 -21.72
C LEU A 437 9.66 -13.42 -22.47
N TYR A 438 8.55 -13.66 -23.17
CA TYR A 438 7.76 -12.61 -23.79
C TYR A 438 6.26 -12.88 -23.68
N ASN A 439 5.47 -11.81 -23.59
CA ASN A 439 4.02 -11.90 -23.48
C ASN A 439 3.30 -10.87 -24.35
N TYR A 440 2.04 -11.16 -24.66
CA TYR A 440 1.17 -10.29 -25.46
C TYR A 440 -0.30 -10.43 -25.04
N LYS A 441 -1.03 -9.30 -25.00
CA LYS A 441 -2.49 -9.30 -24.81
C LYS A 441 -3.16 -9.26 -26.18
N LEU A 442 -3.60 -10.42 -26.66
CA LEU A 442 -4.31 -10.56 -27.91
C LEU A 442 -5.77 -10.13 -27.72
N GLU A 443 -6.18 -8.99 -28.27
CA GLU A 443 -7.55 -8.48 -28.21
C GLU A 443 -8.39 -8.87 -29.45
N GLY A 444 -9.70 -8.64 -29.38
CA GLY A 444 -10.62 -8.84 -30.50
C GLY A 444 -11.02 -10.29 -30.74
N LEU A 445 -10.87 -11.15 -29.73
CA LEU A 445 -11.31 -12.54 -29.82
C LEU A 445 -12.84 -12.63 -29.66
N THR A 446 -13.43 -13.65 -30.30
CA THR A 446 -14.86 -13.94 -30.17
C THR A 446 -15.10 -14.72 -28.87
N PRO A 447 -16.09 -14.35 -28.04
CA PRO A 447 -16.44 -15.12 -26.84
C PRO A 447 -16.84 -16.58 -27.14
N ALA A 448 -16.63 -17.47 -26.17
CA ALA A 448 -17.00 -18.89 -26.25
C ALA A 448 -16.52 -19.62 -27.52
N THR A 449 -15.31 -19.31 -27.99
CA THR A 449 -14.75 -19.79 -29.27
C THR A 449 -13.42 -20.50 -29.04
N ASP A 450 -13.20 -21.60 -29.75
CA ASP A 450 -11.95 -22.37 -29.69
C ASP A 450 -10.87 -21.77 -30.61
N TYR A 451 -9.70 -21.55 -30.05
CA TYR A 451 -8.52 -21.02 -30.72
C TYR A 451 -7.31 -21.94 -30.46
N GLU A 452 -6.30 -21.79 -31.31
CA GLU A 452 -4.95 -22.22 -30.98
C GLU A 452 -3.94 -21.11 -31.25
N PHE A 453 -2.86 -21.11 -30.46
CA PHE A 453 -1.74 -20.21 -30.66
C PHE A 453 -0.40 -20.95 -30.53
N ARG A 454 0.65 -20.34 -31.06
CA ARG A 454 2.03 -20.82 -30.93
C ARG A 454 3.01 -19.66 -30.89
N ALA A 455 4.12 -19.85 -30.17
CA ALA A 455 5.31 -19.02 -30.30
C ALA A 455 5.84 -19.11 -31.73
N TYR A 456 6.21 -17.96 -32.32
CA TYR A 456 6.64 -17.87 -33.71
C TYR A 456 7.80 -16.87 -33.84
N ARG A 457 8.84 -17.27 -34.56
CA ARG A 457 9.98 -16.41 -34.94
C ARG A 457 10.26 -16.46 -36.43
N ALA A 458 10.17 -17.65 -37.02
CA ALA A 458 10.30 -17.91 -38.45
C ALA A 458 9.47 -19.16 -38.80
N ASP A 459 9.29 -19.45 -40.08
CA ASP A 459 8.50 -20.61 -40.56
C ASP A 459 9.04 -21.95 -40.03
N ASP A 460 10.35 -22.05 -39.84
CA ASP A 460 11.05 -23.21 -39.28
C ASP A 460 11.36 -23.08 -37.78
N VAL A 461 11.05 -21.94 -37.16
CA VAL A 461 11.27 -21.65 -35.74
C VAL A 461 9.94 -21.32 -35.06
N THR A 462 9.19 -22.37 -34.76
CA THR A 462 7.88 -22.29 -34.09
C THR A 462 7.84 -23.17 -32.84
N GLY A 463 7.15 -22.70 -31.80
CA GLY A 463 6.82 -23.53 -30.65
C GLY A 463 5.65 -24.48 -30.91
N SER A 464 5.42 -25.40 -29.97
CA SER A 464 4.26 -26.29 -29.99
C SER A 464 2.95 -25.50 -30.00
N SER A 465 1.95 -25.96 -30.75
CA SER A 465 0.61 -25.34 -30.72
C SER A 465 -0.11 -25.65 -29.41
N MET A 466 -0.81 -24.66 -28.85
CA MET A 466 -1.58 -24.78 -27.62
C MET A 466 -3.03 -24.33 -27.88
N LEU A 467 -3.98 -25.19 -27.51
CA LEU A 467 -5.41 -24.94 -27.63
C LEU A 467 -5.94 -24.15 -26.44
N PHE A 468 -6.89 -23.25 -26.67
CA PHE A 468 -7.65 -22.58 -25.63
C PHE A 468 -9.05 -22.17 -26.11
N THR A 469 -9.98 -22.04 -25.17
CA THR A 469 -11.34 -21.55 -25.42
C THR A 469 -11.52 -20.21 -24.71
N THR A 470 -11.96 -19.18 -25.43
CA THR A 470 -12.35 -17.90 -24.82
C THR A 470 -13.56 -18.09 -23.91
N GLU A 471 -13.69 -17.23 -22.91
CA GLU A 471 -14.82 -17.31 -21.99
C GLU A 471 -16.12 -16.86 -22.68
N ALA A 472 -17.26 -17.34 -22.20
CA ALA A 472 -18.55 -16.83 -22.63
C ALA A 472 -18.83 -15.47 -21.99
N GLU A 473 -19.52 -14.58 -22.71
CA GLU A 473 -20.18 -13.44 -22.07
C GLU A 473 -21.43 -13.93 -21.35
N ILE A 474 -21.47 -13.75 -20.03
CA ILE A 474 -22.60 -14.19 -19.21
C ILE A 474 -23.41 -12.94 -18.83
N GLY A 475 -24.59 -12.81 -19.42
CA GLY A 475 -25.57 -11.80 -19.03
C GLY A 475 -26.19 -12.11 -17.67
N ILE A 476 -26.76 -11.08 -17.03
CA ILE A 476 -27.57 -11.23 -15.82
C ILE A 476 -29.00 -10.84 -16.16
N ASP A 477 -29.94 -11.73 -15.85
CA ASP A 477 -31.35 -11.48 -16.14
C ASP A 477 -31.88 -10.25 -15.41
N PHE A 478 -32.60 -9.41 -16.15
CA PHE A 478 -33.25 -8.19 -15.66
C PHE A 478 -32.30 -7.14 -15.07
N LEU A 479 -31.03 -7.17 -15.47
CA LEU A 479 -29.99 -6.23 -15.01
C LEU A 479 -30.30 -4.76 -15.38
N ASP A 480 -30.99 -4.53 -16.50
CA ASP A 480 -31.36 -3.19 -16.97
C ASP A 480 -32.43 -2.48 -16.12
N PHE A 481 -33.05 -3.22 -15.18
CA PHE A 481 -34.16 -2.79 -14.34
C PHE A 481 -35.37 -2.24 -15.11
N LYS A 482 -35.64 -2.73 -16.34
CA LYS A 482 -36.81 -2.33 -17.13
C LYS A 482 -38.02 -3.24 -16.95
N THR A 483 -37.79 -4.50 -16.58
CA THR A 483 -38.86 -5.48 -16.36
C THR A 483 -39.02 -5.78 -14.88
N TRP A 484 -40.25 -5.66 -14.36
CA TRP A 484 -40.55 -5.80 -12.93
C TRP A 484 -41.82 -6.60 -12.69
N THR A 485 -41.87 -7.22 -11.53
CA THR A 485 -43.04 -7.96 -11.03
C THR A 485 -43.34 -7.53 -9.60
N SER A 486 -44.62 -7.57 -9.22
CA SER A 486 -45.10 -7.20 -7.89
C SER A 486 -46.24 -8.09 -7.45
N ASN A 487 -46.33 -8.37 -6.15
CA ASN A 487 -47.48 -9.01 -5.51
C ASN A 487 -48.31 -8.03 -4.66
N GLY A 488 -48.09 -6.72 -4.84
CA GLY A 488 -48.71 -5.65 -4.04
C GLY A 488 -48.02 -5.39 -2.69
N LYS A 489 -47.23 -6.35 -2.18
CA LYS A 489 -46.49 -6.25 -0.91
C LYS A 489 -45.06 -5.75 -1.13
N TYR A 490 -44.37 -6.30 -2.12
CA TYR A 490 -43.04 -5.87 -2.58
C TYR A 490 -42.92 -6.04 -4.09
N SER A 491 -41.85 -5.48 -4.68
CA SER A 491 -41.58 -5.58 -6.12
C SER A 491 -40.10 -5.91 -6.34
N LEU A 492 -39.81 -6.70 -7.38
CA LEU A 492 -38.45 -7.05 -7.79
C LEU A 492 -38.33 -6.99 -9.32
N PRO A 493 -37.13 -6.76 -9.87
CA PRO A 493 -36.88 -6.94 -11.29
C PRO A 493 -37.21 -8.39 -11.69
N GLY A 494 -37.88 -8.58 -12.82
CA GLY A 494 -38.20 -9.91 -13.35
C GLY A 494 -39.65 -10.11 -13.78
N ASN A 495 -39.89 -11.24 -14.46
CA ASN A 495 -41.22 -11.65 -14.92
C ASN A 495 -42.06 -12.30 -13.81
N ASN A 496 -41.41 -12.92 -12.81
CA ASN A 496 -42.06 -13.58 -11.67
C ASN A 496 -41.15 -13.51 -10.43
N LEU A 497 -41.76 -13.30 -9.25
CA LEU A 497 -41.07 -13.22 -7.96
C LEU A 497 -40.42 -14.56 -7.55
N SER A 498 -40.88 -15.70 -8.09
CA SER A 498 -40.32 -17.02 -7.75
C SER A 498 -39.07 -17.39 -8.54
N SER A 499 -38.84 -16.77 -9.71
CA SER A 499 -37.75 -17.12 -10.63
C SER A 499 -36.76 -15.98 -10.86
N THR A 500 -36.99 -14.81 -10.29
CA THR A 500 -36.05 -13.70 -10.39
C THR A 500 -34.75 -14.02 -9.63
N PRO A 501 -33.57 -13.68 -10.18
CA PRO A 501 -32.30 -13.78 -9.46
C PRO A 501 -32.11 -12.66 -8.43
N TRP A 502 -33.02 -11.69 -8.38
CA TRP A 502 -32.94 -10.51 -7.52
C TRP A 502 -33.66 -10.73 -6.19
N GLY A 503 -33.04 -10.28 -5.12
CA GLY A 503 -33.57 -10.21 -3.76
C GLY A 503 -33.59 -8.77 -3.24
N SER A 504 -34.42 -8.55 -2.22
CA SER A 504 -34.51 -7.27 -1.52
C SER A 504 -34.89 -7.49 -0.06
N GLY A 505 -34.46 -6.56 0.81
CA GLY A 505 -34.92 -6.50 2.20
C GLY A 505 -36.45 -6.38 2.34
N ASP A 506 -37.15 -5.84 1.33
CA ASP A 506 -38.63 -5.77 1.34
C ASP A 506 -39.26 -7.17 1.44
N LYS A 507 -38.70 -8.19 0.77
CA LYS A 507 -39.18 -9.58 0.88
C LYS A 507 -39.08 -10.07 2.33
N GLY A 508 -37.91 -9.90 2.96
CA GLY A 508 -37.71 -10.28 4.36
C GLY A 508 -38.63 -9.53 5.33
N ALA A 509 -38.91 -8.25 5.07
CA ALA A 509 -39.85 -7.46 5.88
C ALA A 509 -41.30 -7.99 5.81
N THR A 510 -41.70 -8.61 4.69
CA THR A 510 -43.02 -9.22 4.56
C THR A 510 -43.17 -10.56 5.28
N GLU A 511 -42.05 -11.19 5.64
CA GLU A 511 -41.98 -12.51 6.29
C GLU A 511 -41.73 -12.41 7.80
N LEU A 512 -41.74 -11.20 8.37
CA LEU A 512 -41.65 -10.93 9.81
C LEU A 512 -42.92 -11.38 10.56
N ALA A 513 -42.79 -11.59 11.89
CA ALA A 513 -43.93 -11.90 12.77
C ALA A 513 -45.03 -10.82 12.76
N ILE A 514 -44.64 -9.56 12.53
CA ILE A 514 -45.55 -8.47 12.17
C ILE A 514 -45.11 -7.98 10.78
N PRO A 515 -45.79 -8.41 9.70
CA PRO A 515 -45.40 -8.06 8.34
C PRO A 515 -45.38 -6.55 8.10
N ALA A 516 -44.32 -6.06 7.46
CA ALA A 516 -44.19 -4.67 7.05
C ALA A 516 -44.04 -4.57 5.53
N TYR A 517 -44.83 -3.69 4.92
CA TYR A 517 -44.83 -3.46 3.47
C TYR A 517 -44.12 -2.14 3.15
N LEU A 518 -42.81 -2.14 3.40
CA LEU A 518 -41.99 -0.92 3.44
C LEU A 518 -41.87 -0.26 2.05
N LYS A 519 -41.86 -1.07 0.98
CA LYS A 519 -41.67 -0.59 -0.40
C LYS A 519 -40.41 0.26 -0.51
N THR A 520 -39.32 -0.20 0.10
CA THR A 520 -38.00 0.46 0.02
C THR A 520 -37.43 0.37 -1.39
N ILE A 521 -37.91 -0.57 -2.21
CA ILE A 521 -37.57 -0.70 -3.63
C ILE A 521 -38.80 -0.49 -4.49
N GLN A 522 -38.72 0.41 -5.48
CA GLN A 522 -39.81 0.65 -6.42
C GLN A 522 -39.32 0.88 -7.86
N PRO A 523 -40.02 0.32 -8.87
CA PRO A 523 -39.87 0.76 -10.26
C PRO A 523 -40.49 2.15 -10.44
N MET A 524 -39.74 3.07 -11.03
CA MET A 524 -40.16 4.45 -11.23
C MET A 524 -40.24 4.80 -12.72
N PRO A 525 -41.14 5.71 -13.13
CA PRO A 525 -42.19 6.35 -12.33
C PRO A 525 -43.33 5.40 -11.89
N SER A 526 -43.54 4.29 -12.59
CA SER A 526 -44.54 3.28 -12.20
C SER A 526 -44.21 1.90 -12.81
N LEU A 527 -44.88 0.85 -12.31
CA LEU A 527 -44.70 -0.53 -12.79
C LEU A 527 -44.96 -0.71 -14.30
N ASN A 528 -45.85 0.09 -14.90
CA ASN A 528 -46.22 -0.03 -16.32
C ASN A 528 -45.39 0.87 -17.25
N ALA A 529 -44.48 1.69 -16.70
CA ALA A 529 -43.67 2.63 -17.45
C ALA A 529 -42.31 2.78 -16.75
N VAL A 530 -41.58 1.67 -16.59
CA VAL A 530 -40.35 1.66 -15.80
C VAL A 530 -39.21 2.33 -16.55
N GLU A 531 -38.61 3.33 -15.91
CA GLU A 531 -37.41 4.01 -16.37
C GLU A 531 -36.17 3.67 -15.54
N TYR A 532 -36.32 3.49 -14.23
CA TYR A 532 -35.23 3.22 -13.29
C TYR A 532 -35.74 2.56 -11.99
N ALA A 533 -34.81 1.99 -11.21
CA ALA A 533 -35.06 1.49 -9.87
C ALA A 533 -34.82 2.62 -8.84
N ARG A 534 -35.73 2.81 -7.88
CA ARG A 534 -35.52 3.67 -6.71
C ARG A 534 -35.36 2.83 -5.46
N LEU A 535 -34.24 3.04 -4.77
CA LEU A 535 -33.96 2.54 -3.43
C LEU A 535 -34.17 3.70 -2.45
N GLU A 536 -35.06 3.55 -1.48
CA GLU A 536 -35.37 4.57 -0.48
C GLU A 536 -35.30 4.01 0.93
N SER A 537 -34.54 4.68 1.78
CA SER A 537 -34.45 4.34 3.21
C SER A 537 -35.70 4.79 3.95
N LYS A 538 -36.37 3.87 4.65
CA LYS A 538 -37.69 4.09 5.27
C LYS A 538 -37.74 3.67 6.74
N PRO A 539 -38.67 4.22 7.54
CA PRO A 539 -38.90 3.72 8.89
C PRO A 539 -39.49 2.30 8.81
N ALA A 540 -39.11 1.46 9.76
CA ALA A 540 -39.59 0.09 9.92
C ALA A 540 -40.15 -0.12 11.35
N PRO A 541 -40.91 -1.22 11.60
CA PRO A 541 -41.42 -1.52 12.94
C PRO A 541 -40.34 -1.54 14.03
N PHE A 542 -40.76 -1.34 15.28
CA PHE A 542 -39.88 -1.32 16.46
C PHE A 542 -38.82 -0.22 16.46
N GLY A 543 -39.07 0.88 15.73
CA GLY A 543 -38.13 2.01 15.65
C GLY A 543 -36.92 1.75 14.75
N PHE A 544 -36.90 0.63 14.03
CA PHE A 544 -35.85 0.32 13.07
C PHE A 544 -35.91 1.23 11.84
N LYS A 545 -34.79 1.30 11.14
CA LYS A 545 -34.65 1.98 9.86
C LYS A 545 -34.20 0.96 8.83
N ALA A 546 -34.94 0.85 7.73
CA ALA A 546 -34.64 -0.08 6.65
C ALA A 546 -34.04 0.69 5.48
N ALA A 547 -32.84 0.29 5.05
CA ALA A 547 -32.29 0.75 3.78
C ALA A 547 -33.04 0.07 2.62
N GLY A 548 -33.20 0.77 1.51
CA GLY A 548 -33.54 0.13 0.24
C GLY A 548 -32.35 -0.68 -0.24
N SER A 549 -32.49 -1.99 -0.28
CA SER A 549 -31.47 -2.91 -0.80
C SER A 549 -32.01 -3.77 -1.94
N LEU A 550 -31.21 -3.87 -3.01
CA LEU A 550 -31.46 -4.72 -4.16
C LEU A 550 -30.18 -5.49 -4.48
N PHE A 551 -30.25 -6.80 -4.55
CA PHE A 551 -29.06 -7.64 -4.69
C PHE A 551 -29.34 -8.92 -5.46
N LEU A 552 -28.31 -9.53 -6.02
CA LEU A 552 -28.39 -10.89 -6.55
C LEU A 552 -28.34 -11.90 -5.43
N GLY A 553 -29.25 -12.88 -5.45
CA GLY A 553 -29.34 -13.93 -4.45
C GLY A 553 -30.75 -14.06 -3.86
N THR A 554 -30.84 -14.75 -2.73
CA THR A 554 -32.12 -15.14 -2.13
C THR A 554 -32.23 -14.71 -0.67
N VAL A 555 -33.48 -14.49 -0.25
CA VAL A 555 -33.86 -14.32 1.17
C VAL A 555 -34.64 -15.55 1.60
N HIS A 556 -34.23 -16.16 2.72
CA HIS A 556 -34.84 -17.33 3.34
C HIS A 556 -35.22 -17.07 4.80
N GLY A 557 -36.20 -17.81 5.31
CA GLY A 557 -36.64 -17.78 6.71
C GLY A 557 -37.86 -16.90 6.98
N SER A 558 -38.36 -16.91 8.21
CA SER A 558 -39.53 -16.12 8.64
C SER A 558 -39.39 -15.71 10.10
N GLY A 559 -39.82 -14.50 10.48
CA GLY A 559 -39.70 -13.99 11.85
C GLY A 559 -38.56 -12.98 12.06
N ILE A 560 -38.29 -12.58 13.31
CA ILE A 560 -37.33 -11.51 13.64
C ILE A 560 -35.88 -12.01 13.70
N SER A 561 -35.68 -13.32 13.96
CA SER A 561 -34.36 -13.96 14.16
C SER A 561 -33.88 -14.82 12.99
N ASP A 562 -34.77 -15.27 12.11
CA ASP A 562 -34.47 -16.39 11.19
C ASP A 562 -34.35 -15.95 9.71
N VAL A 563 -34.45 -14.66 9.41
CA VAL A 563 -34.27 -14.14 8.05
C VAL A 563 -32.78 -14.12 7.71
N ALA A 564 -32.38 -14.95 6.75
CA ALA A 564 -31.01 -15.06 6.25
C ALA A 564 -30.95 -14.67 4.76
N ILE A 565 -29.91 -13.88 4.42
CA ILE A 565 -29.62 -13.51 3.04
C ILE A 565 -28.51 -14.41 2.50
N ASN A 566 -28.75 -15.04 1.36
CA ASN A 566 -27.71 -15.74 0.60
C ASN A 566 -27.36 -14.90 -0.63
N PHE A 567 -26.25 -14.17 -0.54
CA PHE A 567 -25.78 -13.32 -1.63
C PHE A 567 -25.18 -14.13 -2.79
N GLY A 568 -25.45 -13.66 -3.99
CA GLY A 568 -24.82 -14.08 -5.24
C GLY A 568 -25.57 -15.16 -6.01
N ILE A 569 -25.17 -15.30 -7.27
CA ILE A 569 -25.64 -16.33 -8.21
C ILE A 569 -24.45 -17.05 -8.85
N PRO A 570 -24.64 -18.29 -9.34
CA PRO A 570 -23.61 -18.98 -10.12
C PRO A 570 -23.15 -18.13 -11.31
N PHE A 571 -21.83 -17.99 -11.47
CA PHE A 571 -21.25 -17.16 -12.51
C PHE A 571 -19.81 -17.58 -12.80
N THR A 572 -19.51 -17.91 -14.05
CA THR A 572 -18.27 -18.61 -14.44
C THR A 572 -17.45 -17.90 -15.51
N SER A 573 -17.57 -16.57 -15.60
CA SER A 573 -16.86 -15.74 -16.57
C SER A 573 -16.21 -14.55 -15.88
N ARG A 574 -15.19 -13.95 -16.51
CA ARG A 574 -14.39 -12.85 -15.95
C ARG A 574 -14.68 -11.53 -16.68
N PRO A 575 -15.63 -10.73 -16.17
CA PRO A 575 -15.84 -9.38 -16.67
C PRO A 575 -14.71 -8.45 -16.23
N THR A 576 -14.52 -7.38 -16.99
CA THR A 576 -13.48 -6.38 -16.79
C THR A 576 -14.01 -5.10 -16.12
N LYS A 577 -15.29 -4.77 -16.31
CA LYS A 577 -15.87 -3.53 -15.76
C LYS A 577 -17.32 -3.69 -15.32
N PHE A 578 -17.71 -2.84 -14.36
CA PHE A 578 -19.06 -2.68 -13.86
C PHE A 578 -19.54 -1.25 -14.14
N LYS A 579 -20.61 -1.11 -14.93
CA LYS A 579 -21.12 0.18 -15.38
C LYS A 579 -22.56 0.38 -14.93
N PHE A 580 -22.91 1.59 -14.51
CA PHE A 580 -24.30 1.96 -14.20
C PHE A 580 -24.47 3.48 -14.18
N LYS A 581 -25.73 3.94 -14.23
CA LYS A 581 -26.08 5.35 -13.98
C LYS A 581 -26.84 5.50 -12.68
N TYR A 582 -26.56 6.58 -11.96
CA TYR A 582 -27.25 6.86 -10.71
C TYR A 582 -27.61 8.32 -10.46
N ARG A 583 -28.55 8.53 -9.54
CA ARG A 583 -28.76 9.78 -8.80
C ARG A 583 -28.87 9.48 -7.32
N TYR A 584 -28.48 10.43 -6.48
CA TYR A 584 -28.47 10.22 -5.05
C TYR A 584 -28.86 11.49 -4.29
N ASP A 585 -29.83 11.38 -3.38
CA ASP A 585 -30.23 12.45 -2.47
C ASP A 585 -30.10 11.95 -1.02
N PRO A 586 -28.90 12.08 -0.42
CA PRO A 586 -28.65 11.64 0.95
C PRO A 586 -29.36 12.51 1.96
N LYS A 587 -29.84 11.89 3.03
CA LYS A 587 -30.30 12.56 4.25
C LYS A 587 -29.29 12.38 5.37
N GLN A 588 -29.56 13.01 6.50
CA GLN A 588 -28.72 12.91 7.69
C GLN A 588 -29.37 12.01 8.74
N TYR A 589 -28.54 11.21 9.41
CA TYR A 589 -28.90 10.51 10.63
C TYR A 589 -27.77 10.72 11.64
N GLU A 590 -28.11 11.09 12.87
CA GLU A 590 -27.11 11.23 13.96
C GLU A 590 -25.91 12.13 13.60
N GLY A 591 -26.15 13.21 12.84
CA GLY A 591 -25.12 14.14 12.38
C GLY A 591 -24.21 13.61 11.26
N LYS A 592 -24.47 12.41 10.73
CA LYS A 592 -23.76 11.83 9.59
C LYS A 592 -24.61 11.94 8.33
N THR A 593 -23.97 12.26 7.21
CA THR A 593 -24.61 12.18 5.89
C THR A 593 -24.60 10.73 5.43
N ASP A 594 -25.75 10.23 5.01
CA ASP A 594 -25.91 8.85 4.56
C ASP A 594 -25.11 8.56 3.30
N GLU A 595 -24.65 7.32 3.14
CA GLU A 595 -23.84 6.85 2.03
C GLU A 595 -24.56 5.71 1.31
N PHE A 596 -24.54 5.66 -0.03
CA PHE A 596 -25.00 4.47 -0.74
C PHE A 596 -23.85 3.47 -0.95
N ASP A 597 -24.19 2.21 -1.22
CA ASP A 597 -23.27 1.20 -1.75
C ASP A 597 -23.76 0.69 -3.10
N ALA A 598 -22.84 0.56 -4.07
CA ALA A 598 -23.05 -0.14 -5.33
C ALA A 598 -21.79 -0.97 -5.65
N TYR A 599 -21.92 -2.29 -5.68
CA TYR A 599 -20.76 -3.15 -5.89
C TYR A 599 -21.04 -4.45 -6.62
N ILE A 600 -20.00 -4.96 -7.28
CA ILE A 600 -19.85 -6.34 -7.73
C ILE A 600 -18.68 -6.98 -6.98
N LEU A 601 -18.91 -8.20 -6.49
CA LEU A 601 -17.87 -9.09 -5.98
C LEU A 601 -17.89 -10.39 -6.77
N LEU A 602 -16.74 -10.81 -7.28
CA LEU A 602 -16.53 -12.14 -7.82
C LEU A 602 -15.94 -13.02 -6.73
N GLN A 603 -16.45 -14.24 -6.59
CA GLN A 603 -15.98 -15.19 -5.57
C GLN A 603 -15.56 -16.52 -6.18
N VAL A 604 -14.62 -17.17 -5.49
CA VAL A 604 -14.38 -18.61 -5.62
C VAL A 604 -14.91 -19.26 -4.36
N ARG A 605 -15.92 -20.12 -4.51
CA ARG A 605 -16.52 -20.89 -3.41
C ARG A 605 -16.04 -22.33 -3.45
N GLN A 606 -15.56 -22.81 -2.30
CA GLN A 606 -15.05 -24.17 -2.11
C GLN A 606 -15.74 -24.76 -0.88
N GLY A 607 -16.81 -25.52 -1.11
CA GLY A 607 -17.73 -25.93 -0.04
C GLY A 607 -18.35 -24.70 0.63
N GLU A 608 -18.23 -24.61 1.96
CA GLU A 608 -18.72 -23.45 2.72
C GLU A 608 -17.76 -22.25 2.71
N THR A 609 -16.53 -22.45 2.22
CA THR A 609 -15.53 -21.40 2.20
C THR A 609 -15.70 -20.49 1.00
N ARG A 610 -15.64 -19.18 1.21
CA ARG A 610 -15.71 -18.15 0.15
C ARG A 610 -14.43 -17.33 0.14
N TYR A 611 -13.84 -17.14 -1.03
CA TYR A 611 -12.70 -16.25 -1.25
C TYR A 611 -13.09 -15.14 -2.21
N ARG A 612 -12.60 -13.91 -1.96
CA ARG A 612 -12.76 -12.79 -2.90
C ARG A 612 -11.82 -12.98 -4.08
N LEU A 613 -12.35 -13.03 -5.29
CA LEU A 613 -11.57 -13.08 -6.52
C LEU A 613 -11.45 -11.69 -7.17
N GLY A 614 -12.56 -10.95 -7.26
CA GLY A 614 -12.60 -9.66 -7.94
C GLY A 614 -13.52 -8.66 -7.24
N THR A 615 -13.16 -7.37 -7.29
CA THR A 615 -13.89 -6.31 -6.59
C THR A 615 -14.08 -5.09 -7.49
N ALA A 616 -15.32 -4.61 -7.57
CA ALA A 616 -15.66 -3.26 -8.01
C ALA A 616 -16.69 -2.70 -7.03
N TRP A 617 -16.38 -1.59 -6.34
CA TRP A 617 -17.24 -1.05 -5.29
C TRP A 617 -17.18 0.47 -5.27
N LEU A 618 -18.34 1.11 -5.42
CA LEU A 618 -18.53 2.53 -5.17
C LEU A 618 -19.35 2.75 -3.90
N ARG A 619 -18.80 3.53 -2.96
CA ARG A 619 -19.51 4.12 -1.83
C ARG A 619 -19.42 5.63 -1.92
N SER A 620 -20.53 6.33 -1.74
CA SER A 620 -20.53 7.80 -1.76
C SER A 620 -21.67 8.40 -0.94
N ASN A 621 -21.39 9.54 -0.30
CA ASN A 621 -22.37 10.43 0.31
C ASN A 621 -22.68 11.66 -0.55
N LYS A 622 -22.18 11.72 -1.79
CA LYS A 622 -22.30 12.92 -2.62
C LYS A 622 -23.71 13.02 -3.21
N LYS A 623 -24.40 14.11 -2.92
CA LYS A 623 -25.68 14.43 -3.55
C LYS A 623 -25.49 14.67 -5.06
N GLU A 624 -26.25 13.94 -5.86
CA GLU A 624 -26.26 14.03 -7.33
C GLU A 624 -27.70 14.09 -7.83
N THR A 625 -28.12 15.27 -8.31
CA THR A 625 -29.49 15.49 -8.83
C THR A 625 -29.63 15.15 -10.31
N ASN A 626 -28.52 15.13 -11.05
CA ASN A 626 -28.44 14.70 -12.44
C ASN A 626 -27.93 13.27 -12.52
N TRP A 627 -28.30 12.55 -13.58
CA TRP A 627 -27.77 11.20 -13.82
C TRP A 627 -26.25 11.25 -14.01
N VAL A 628 -25.53 10.53 -13.14
CA VAL A 628 -24.09 10.33 -13.22
C VAL A 628 -23.85 8.93 -13.77
N GLU A 629 -23.05 8.81 -14.82
CA GLU A 629 -22.56 7.54 -15.32
C GLU A 629 -21.25 7.16 -14.61
N VAL A 630 -21.17 5.92 -14.14
CA VAL A 630 -20.01 5.35 -13.49
C VAL A 630 -19.59 4.11 -14.25
N GLU A 631 -18.30 3.97 -14.49
CA GLU A 631 -17.67 2.77 -15.03
C GLU A 631 -16.50 2.40 -14.11
N LEU A 632 -16.69 1.33 -13.32
CA LEU A 632 -15.70 0.85 -12.35
C LEU A 632 -14.92 -0.33 -12.97
N PRO A 633 -13.57 -0.32 -12.93
CA PRO A 633 -12.82 -1.51 -13.25
C PRO A 633 -13.05 -2.59 -12.19
N ILE A 634 -13.16 -3.85 -12.61
CA ILE A 634 -13.17 -5.00 -11.72
C ILE A 634 -11.72 -5.41 -11.50
N ILE A 635 -11.23 -5.20 -10.28
CA ILE A 635 -9.86 -5.52 -9.90
C ILE A 635 -9.80 -6.93 -9.34
N TYR A 636 -8.97 -7.79 -9.93
CA TYR A 636 -8.78 -9.19 -9.53
C TYR A 636 -7.61 -9.31 -8.54
N GLY A 637 -7.86 -9.89 -7.38
CA GLY A 637 -6.92 -9.96 -6.27
C GLY A 637 -7.02 -8.78 -5.29
N ASP A 638 -5.99 -8.62 -4.46
CA ASP A 638 -5.85 -7.48 -3.53
C ASP A 638 -5.29 -6.26 -4.27
N ASP A 639 -5.67 -5.06 -3.81
CA ASP A 639 -5.20 -3.78 -4.34
C ASP A 639 -4.91 -2.82 -3.19
N PRO A 640 -3.73 -2.18 -3.14
CA PRO A 640 -3.36 -1.27 -2.06
C PRO A 640 -4.27 -0.03 -1.97
N ASN A 641 -5.03 0.29 -3.02
CA ASN A 641 -5.97 1.41 -3.05
C ASN A 641 -7.38 1.04 -2.55
N PHE A 642 -7.63 -0.24 -2.22
CA PHE A 642 -8.90 -0.64 -1.64
C PHE A 642 -9.10 0.01 -0.26
N ALA A 643 -10.22 0.72 -0.13
CA ALA A 643 -10.68 1.19 1.17
C ALA A 643 -11.06 0.00 2.08
N GLY A 644 -11.05 0.21 3.40
CA GLY A 644 -11.34 -0.86 4.36
C GLY A 644 -12.72 -1.53 4.20
N TYR A 645 -13.70 -0.86 3.58
CA TYR A 645 -14.99 -1.49 3.27
C TYR A 645 -14.94 -2.46 2.09
N MET A 646 -13.98 -2.30 1.17
CA MET A 646 -13.81 -3.15 -0.03
C MET A 646 -13.10 -4.47 0.29
N GLN A 647 -12.37 -4.50 1.41
CA GLN A 647 -11.58 -5.62 1.88
C GLN A 647 -12.47 -6.81 2.29
N PRO A 648 -12.02 -8.08 2.08
CA PRO A 648 -12.74 -9.26 2.51
C PRO A 648 -12.99 -9.26 4.03
N LYS A 649 -14.20 -9.65 4.44
CA LYS A 649 -14.59 -9.63 5.87
C LYS A 649 -14.89 -11.03 6.38
N SER A 650 -14.10 -11.46 7.35
CA SER A 650 -14.29 -12.76 8.02
C SER A 650 -15.41 -12.74 9.07
N ASN A 651 -15.90 -11.56 9.46
CA ASN A 651 -16.92 -11.37 10.49
C ASN A 651 -18.28 -10.93 9.94
N PHE A 652 -18.45 -10.81 8.62
CA PHE A 652 -19.74 -10.49 8.01
C PHE A 652 -20.54 -11.78 7.81
N ALA A 653 -21.46 -12.09 8.73
CA ALA A 653 -22.12 -13.39 8.82
C ALA A 653 -22.80 -13.86 7.52
N GLU A 654 -23.46 -12.94 6.80
CA GLU A 654 -24.21 -13.26 5.56
C GLU A 654 -23.31 -13.50 4.34
N ASN A 655 -22.08 -12.96 4.36
CA ASN A 655 -21.08 -13.18 3.32
C ASN A 655 -19.66 -13.19 3.89
N ARG A 656 -19.38 -14.22 4.69
CA ARG A 656 -18.07 -14.42 5.31
C ARG A 656 -17.05 -14.80 4.26
N GLU A 657 -15.97 -14.02 4.16
CA GLU A 657 -14.87 -14.27 3.22
C GLU A 657 -13.56 -14.57 3.96
N ASN A 658 -12.81 -15.55 3.45
CA ASN A 658 -11.53 -16.00 3.97
C ASN A 658 -10.34 -15.34 3.23
N GLY A 659 -10.45 -14.04 2.98
CA GLY A 659 -9.44 -13.26 2.25
C GLY A 659 -9.59 -13.35 0.73
N PHE A 660 -8.55 -12.89 0.03
CA PHE A 660 -8.47 -12.96 -1.43
C PHE A 660 -8.01 -14.33 -1.91
N TYR A 661 -8.51 -14.75 -3.08
CA TYR A 661 -8.05 -15.95 -3.75
C TYR A 661 -6.68 -15.70 -4.41
N THR A 662 -5.73 -16.62 -4.25
CA THR A 662 -4.33 -16.39 -4.64
C THR A 662 -4.09 -16.48 -6.15
N GLN A 663 -4.91 -17.25 -6.87
CA GLN A 663 -4.78 -17.44 -8.32
C GLN A 663 -5.80 -16.57 -9.07
N THR A 664 -5.40 -15.35 -9.44
CA THR A 664 -6.29 -14.35 -10.08
C THR A 664 -6.72 -14.71 -11.50
N THR A 665 -6.11 -15.72 -12.12
CA THR A 665 -6.52 -16.29 -13.41
C THR A 665 -7.67 -17.29 -13.30
N THR A 666 -8.09 -17.64 -12.08
CA THR A 666 -9.20 -18.57 -11.84
C THR A 666 -10.52 -17.96 -12.27
N LYS A 667 -11.42 -18.76 -12.87
CA LYS A 667 -12.79 -18.33 -13.14
C LYS A 667 -13.58 -18.24 -11.83
N PRO A 668 -14.44 -17.22 -11.65
CA PRO A 668 -15.32 -17.19 -10.49
C PRO A 668 -16.26 -18.41 -10.50
N THR A 669 -16.79 -18.73 -9.33
CA THR A 669 -17.94 -19.63 -9.18
C THR A 669 -19.22 -18.84 -9.00
N ASP A 670 -19.12 -17.64 -8.42
CA ASP A 670 -20.27 -16.83 -8.05
C ASP A 670 -20.00 -15.34 -8.28
N LEU A 671 -21.07 -14.63 -8.62
CA LEU A 671 -21.11 -13.18 -8.71
C LEU A 671 -22.12 -12.64 -7.70
N ILE A 672 -21.67 -11.70 -6.88
CA ILE A 672 -22.50 -10.91 -5.98
C ILE A 672 -22.64 -9.52 -6.58
N MET A 673 -23.85 -9.00 -6.64
CA MET A 673 -24.12 -7.61 -6.98
C MET A 673 -25.08 -7.04 -5.95
N VAL A 674 -24.78 -5.86 -5.43
CA VAL A 674 -25.59 -5.21 -4.41
C VAL A 674 -25.67 -3.71 -4.67
N PHE A 675 -26.87 -3.19 -4.51
CA PHE A 675 -27.17 -1.77 -4.41
C PHE A 675 -27.89 -1.51 -3.08
N SER A 676 -27.46 -0.49 -2.33
CA SER A 676 -28.08 -0.08 -1.08
C SER A 676 -28.17 1.43 -0.98
N SER A 677 -29.32 1.99 -0.60
CA SER A 677 -29.48 3.42 -0.34
C SER A 677 -28.76 3.90 0.93
N SER A 678 -28.46 2.98 1.86
CA SER A 678 -27.68 3.26 3.07
C SER A 678 -26.66 2.15 3.31
N ALA A 679 -25.38 2.47 3.23
CA ALA A 679 -24.25 1.56 3.30
C ALA A 679 -24.06 0.91 4.68
N HIS A 680 -24.65 1.50 5.71
CA HIS A 680 -24.61 1.02 7.09
C HIS A 680 -25.95 0.44 7.57
N GLY A 681 -26.99 0.43 6.73
CA GLY A 681 -28.36 0.11 7.14
C GLY A 681 -28.60 -1.36 7.54
N ALA A 682 -27.63 -2.25 7.35
CA ALA A 682 -27.71 -3.64 7.77
C ALA A 682 -27.86 -3.80 9.31
N ASP A 683 -27.40 -2.83 10.09
CA ASP A 683 -27.53 -2.84 11.56
C ASP A 683 -28.93 -2.44 12.06
N LYS A 684 -29.86 -2.10 11.15
CA LYS A 684 -31.24 -1.66 11.42
C LYS A 684 -31.39 -0.30 12.11
N SER A 685 -30.29 0.43 12.33
CA SER A 685 -30.26 1.75 13.00
C SER A 685 -29.58 2.86 12.19
N SER A 686 -28.60 2.51 11.36
CA SER A 686 -27.69 3.40 10.64
C SER A 686 -28.15 3.62 9.19
N ALA A 687 -29.33 4.20 9.05
CA ALA A 687 -29.87 4.68 7.77
C ALA A 687 -30.57 6.02 7.99
N ALA A 688 -30.49 6.95 7.03
CA ALA A 688 -31.29 8.18 7.09
C ALA A 688 -32.60 8.01 6.33
N VAL A 689 -33.71 8.12 7.06
CA VAL A 689 -35.05 8.05 6.46
C VAL A 689 -35.21 9.15 5.40
N GLY A 690 -35.68 8.76 4.22
CA GLY A 690 -35.86 9.63 3.05
C GLY A 690 -34.63 9.76 2.16
N THR A 691 -33.51 9.09 2.46
CA THR A 691 -32.41 8.95 1.51
C THR A 691 -32.90 8.19 0.27
N THR A 692 -32.64 8.73 -0.92
CA THR A 692 -32.99 8.06 -2.19
C THR A 692 -31.77 7.80 -3.06
N PHE A 693 -31.71 6.60 -3.63
CA PHE A 693 -30.69 6.15 -4.58
C PHE A 693 -31.40 5.57 -5.82
N ASP A 694 -31.34 6.31 -6.92
CA ASP A 694 -31.96 5.92 -8.19
C ASP A 694 -30.90 5.30 -9.11
N ILE A 695 -31.23 4.20 -9.80
CA ILE A 695 -30.27 3.40 -10.58
C ILE A 695 -30.90 2.93 -11.88
N LYS A 696 -30.15 2.99 -12.99
CA LYS A 696 -30.52 2.42 -14.29
C LYS A 696 -29.30 2.12 -15.15
N ASP A 697 -29.55 1.51 -16.31
CA ASP A 697 -28.55 1.23 -17.35
C ASP A 697 -27.34 0.46 -16.76
N VAL A 698 -27.62 -0.57 -15.98
CA VAL A 698 -26.59 -1.40 -15.33
C VAL A 698 -26.05 -2.41 -16.35
N GLU A 699 -24.73 -2.48 -16.47
CA GLU A 699 -24.02 -3.33 -17.42
C GLU A 699 -22.79 -3.97 -16.77
N ILE A 700 -22.46 -5.16 -17.24
CA ILE A 700 -21.20 -5.84 -16.98
C ILE A 700 -20.47 -5.94 -18.32
N LEU A 701 -19.24 -5.44 -18.37
CA LEU A 701 -18.43 -5.40 -19.59
C LEU A 701 -17.32 -6.44 -19.55
N TYR A 702 -16.97 -6.96 -20.73
CA TYR A 702 -15.97 -8.00 -20.96
C TYR A 702 -14.79 -7.46 -21.75
#